data_AF-A0A3B8U5J3-F1
#
_entry.id   AF-A0A3B8U5J3-F1
#
_cell.length_a   1.000
_cell.length_b   1.000
_cell.length_c   1.000
_cell.angle_alpha   90.00
_cell.angle_beta   90.00
_cell.angle_gamma   90.00
#
_symmetry.space_group_name_H-M   'P 1'
#
loop_
_entity.id
_entity.type
_entity.pdbx_description
1 polymer ?
#
loop_
_entity_poly.entity_id
_entity_poly.type
_entity_poly.pdbx_seq_one_letter_code
_entity_poly.pdbx_strand_id
1 'polypeptide(L)'
;MSKGSARCRRSDSRISMTATFAAVLAALVLLCTGCGGSVSSLLSPVRAGRTVRVVIEDNPQIRVESSVLTAKEGSDLQFTITPAQHCTVRGTDYRDYSLAPAQDGQYLVTLHDVLFDTVVSVLTEENPYTIRYEANGGRASASSGLAGPSAVVSYPASHLRVNTGQGTHLFEREGCILTGWNTAADGSGQHIGLGSRVRVGRGETLTLYAEWALCNDKSDFLYEKGANSVTITGFNGGNRSTSEAGGKQPQPHTAPEVIDTSEVIVIPSEIDGLPVTGIAQGAFQDVTCDRVVFPPTIRFVEVHAFDKCTLSELVLFDSVSEITDHAFAGCENLRTIHINACVPPVYSGSYYDTFPDKYDRLTALSNDAKIVLFSGSSTRFGYDSAYLDDAFPDYAVVNMGVFAYTNALPQLDLIRRQMKAGDTLIHSPEFDAAKRQFCTTNAFDDKFFNMIEADYDLLAELDYRDYEGVLSAFTAYQKVRRGMEAKSYAVSASDFDEDGQPVSTPSYNEYGDYIVYRPNAEDDAPIYDLPVNYTAGAFSRDSYIDPLNAVYDKFAADGIRVLFTYAPRNKSALSKESDSAALAGLDAWLRETLHAEVISPIEDSLYPGRYLFGTDNHLSTDGVSIRSERIRRDLKEVLDDAK
;
A
#
# COMPACT_ATOMS: atom_id res chain seq x y z
N MET A 1 -27.03 15.43 -59.79
CA MET A 1 -28.50 15.42 -59.70
C MET A 1 -28.92 14.19 -58.89
N SER A 2 -29.68 14.40 -57.81
CA SER A 2 -30.72 13.54 -57.19
C SER A 2 -30.52 12.01 -57.12
N LYS A 3 -30.75 11.27 -56.05
CA LYS A 3 -31.14 11.45 -54.62
C LYS A 3 -31.07 10.01 -54.06
N GLY A 4 -30.67 9.83 -52.79
CA GLY A 4 -30.82 8.53 -52.11
C GLY A 4 -29.85 8.29 -50.96
N SER A 5 -29.89 9.15 -49.93
CA SER A 5 -29.13 8.96 -48.69
C SER A 5 -29.98 8.20 -47.65
N ALA A 6 -29.51 7.04 -47.20
CA ALA A 6 -30.02 6.37 -46.01
C ALA A 6 -29.02 6.59 -44.85
N ARG A 7 -29.25 7.65 -44.08
CA ARG A 7 -28.68 7.85 -42.73
C ARG A 7 -29.64 7.22 -41.73
N CYS A 8 -29.26 6.11 -41.10
CA CYS A 8 -29.97 5.61 -39.94
C CYS A 8 -29.50 6.40 -38.71
N ARG A 9 -30.46 7.05 -38.04
CA ARG A 9 -30.27 7.94 -36.91
C ARG A 9 -30.05 7.12 -35.63
N ARG A 10 -29.00 7.46 -34.88
CA ARG A 10 -28.94 7.23 -33.44
C ARG A 10 -30.08 8.02 -32.80
N SER A 11 -31.01 7.32 -32.17
CA SER A 11 -32.02 7.92 -31.31
C SER A 11 -31.44 8.09 -29.91
N ASP A 12 -31.14 9.33 -29.55
CA ASP A 12 -31.07 9.76 -28.16
C ASP A 12 -32.45 9.57 -27.53
N SER A 13 -32.57 8.62 -26.61
CA SER A 13 -33.73 8.49 -25.72
C SER A 13 -33.30 8.82 -24.30
N ARG A 14 -33.21 10.11 -23.99
CA ARG A 14 -33.43 10.61 -22.63
C ARG A 14 -34.92 10.44 -22.34
N ILE A 15 -35.27 9.36 -21.65
CA ILE A 15 -36.61 9.17 -21.09
C ILE A 15 -36.51 9.54 -19.61
N SER A 16 -36.88 10.78 -19.34
CA SER A 16 -37.35 11.25 -18.03
C SER A 16 -38.65 10.51 -17.72
N MET A 17 -38.65 9.69 -16.67
CA MET A 17 -39.85 9.00 -16.20
C MET A 17 -40.07 9.30 -14.71
N THR A 18 -40.32 10.57 -14.40
CA THR A 18 -41.16 10.97 -13.26
C THR A 18 -42.61 10.97 -13.72
N ALA A 19 -43.39 9.98 -13.28
CA ALA A 19 -44.82 10.07 -12.95
C ALA A 19 -45.44 8.66 -12.95
N THR A 20 -45.72 8.12 -11.76
CA THR A 20 -47.05 7.66 -11.33
C THR A 20 -46.90 7.14 -9.88
N PHE A 21 -47.12 8.00 -8.88
CA PHE A 21 -47.79 7.68 -7.62
C PHE A 21 -47.95 8.99 -6.82
N ALA A 22 -48.87 9.83 -7.30
CA ALA A 22 -49.41 10.95 -6.55
C ALA A 22 -50.91 11.07 -6.87
N ALA A 23 -51.70 10.28 -6.15
CA ALA A 23 -53.03 10.63 -5.70
C ALA A 23 -52.91 10.49 -4.18
N VAL A 24 -52.92 11.53 -3.35
CA VAL A 24 -53.97 12.55 -3.20
C VAL A 24 -53.31 13.82 -2.66
N LEU A 25 -53.23 14.89 -3.47
CA LEU A 25 -53.05 16.25 -2.95
C LEU A 25 -53.49 17.27 -4.02
N ALA A 26 -54.78 17.62 -4.04
CA ALA A 26 -55.28 18.79 -4.75
C ALA A 26 -56.70 19.16 -4.30
N ALA A 27 -56.78 20.00 -3.27
CA ALA A 27 -57.77 21.06 -3.09
C ALA A 27 -57.31 21.84 -1.84
N LEU A 28 -57.08 23.14 -1.81
CA LEU A 28 -57.29 24.22 -2.77
C LEU A 28 -56.39 25.36 -2.24
N VAL A 29 -55.59 26.01 -3.07
CA VAL A 29 -55.04 27.34 -2.78
C VAL A 29 -55.90 28.35 -3.51
N LEU A 30 -56.51 29.28 -2.78
CA LEU A 30 -57.01 30.55 -3.31
C LEU A 30 -56.71 31.66 -2.31
N LEU A 31 -55.50 32.22 -2.48
CA LEU A 31 -55.15 33.64 -2.45
C LEU A 31 -56.17 34.65 -1.89
N CYS A 32 -55.81 35.32 -0.78
CA CYS A 32 -55.50 36.76 -0.69
C CYS A 32 -55.92 37.41 0.64
N THR A 33 -54.92 38.05 1.27
CA THR A 33 -54.97 39.30 2.07
C THR A 33 -55.84 39.38 3.34
N GLY A 34 -55.22 39.79 4.45
CA GLY A 34 -55.90 40.60 5.47
C GLY A 34 -55.59 40.21 6.91
N CYS A 35 -54.95 41.12 7.65
CA CYS A 35 -54.73 41.09 9.09
C CYS A 35 -55.99 40.82 9.92
N GLY A 36 -55.83 40.18 11.08
CA GLY A 36 -56.71 40.42 12.22
C GLY A 36 -56.89 39.24 13.17
N GLY A 37 -56.51 39.43 14.44
CA GLY A 37 -57.25 38.86 15.56
C GLY A 37 -56.65 37.63 16.24
N SER A 38 -55.93 37.89 17.34
CA SER A 38 -55.69 36.98 18.46
C SER A 38 -56.98 36.34 19.00
N VAL A 39 -56.96 35.05 19.37
CA VAL A 39 -57.50 34.56 20.66
C VAL A 39 -56.76 33.28 21.07
N SER A 40 -56.37 33.24 22.33
CA SER A 40 -55.62 32.17 22.99
C SER A 40 -56.46 30.93 23.31
N SER A 41 -55.74 29.92 23.78
CA SER A 41 -56.19 28.75 24.55
C SER A 41 -56.65 27.53 23.76
N LEU A 42 -55.76 26.55 23.68
CA LEU A 42 -56.00 25.17 24.09
C LEU A 42 -54.63 24.53 24.37
N LEU A 43 -54.15 24.74 25.60
CA LEU A 43 -53.08 23.95 26.18
C LEU A 43 -53.58 22.50 26.25
N SER A 44 -53.03 21.65 25.39
CA SER A 44 -53.06 20.20 25.62
C SER A 44 -52.12 19.90 26.79
N PRO A 45 -52.50 19.03 27.74
CA PRO A 45 -51.62 18.66 28.83
C PRO A 45 -50.39 17.97 28.24
N VAL A 46 -49.21 18.43 28.66
CA VAL A 46 -47.92 17.76 28.44
C VAL A 46 -48.12 16.30 28.86
N ARG A 47 -48.14 15.37 27.90
CA ARG A 47 -48.03 13.94 28.20
C ARG A 47 -46.75 13.80 29.02
N ALA A 48 -46.85 13.27 30.23
CA ALA A 48 -45.66 12.87 30.99
C ALA A 48 -44.82 11.98 30.07
N GLY A 49 -43.62 12.45 29.72
CA GLY A 49 -42.76 11.75 28.76
C GLY A 49 -42.59 10.31 29.18
N ARG A 50 -42.93 9.39 28.28
CA ARG A 50 -42.78 7.96 28.50
C ARG A 50 -41.32 7.68 28.83
N THR A 51 -41.06 6.93 29.89
CA THR A 51 -39.71 6.45 30.17
C THR A 51 -39.38 5.35 29.18
N VAL A 52 -38.23 5.45 28.53
CA VAL A 52 -37.67 4.44 27.65
C VAL A 52 -36.49 3.76 28.33
N ARG A 53 -36.30 2.48 28.05
CA ARG A 53 -35.20 1.67 28.58
C ARG A 53 -34.25 1.28 27.46
N VAL A 54 -32.98 1.62 27.62
CA VAL A 54 -31.89 1.19 26.73
C VAL A 54 -31.04 0.16 27.46
N VAL A 55 -30.75 -0.94 26.78
CA VAL A 55 -29.87 -2.00 27.26
C VAL A 55 -28.67 -2.09 26.33
N ILE A 56 -27.45 -2.08 26.86
CA ILE A 56 -26.28 -2.50 26.09
C ILE A 56 -26.22 -4.03 26.09
N GLU A 57 -26.11 -4.62 24.90
CA GLU A 57 -25.92 -6.06 24.74
C GLU A 57 -24.64 -6.54 25.46
N ASP A 58 -24.68 -7.74 26.02
CA ASP A 58 -23.51 -8.32 26.66
C ASP A 58 -22.42 -8.62 25.62
N ASN A 59 -21.24 -8.03 25.81
CA ASN A 59 -20.11 -8.20 24.90
C ASN A 59 -18.84 -8.41 25.75
N PRO A 60 -18.15 -9.57 25.63
CA PRO A 60 -16.98 -9.89 26.44
C PRO A 60 -15.78 -8.97 26.18
N GLN A 61 -15.79 -8.23 25.06
CA GLN A 61 -14.76 -7.26 24.69
C GLN A 61 -14.95 -5.89 25.34
N ILE A 62 -16.01 -5.69 26.14
CA ILE A 62 -16.24 -4.46 26.88
C ILE A 62 -16.74 -4.73 28.30
N ARG A 63 -16.61 -3.73 29.16
CA ARG A 63 -17.31 -3.62 30.43
C ARG A 63 -18.08 -2.31 30.44
N VAL A 64 -19.36 -2.37 30.74
CA VAL A 64 -20.21 -1.18 30.84
C VAL A 64 -20.47 -0.92 32.32
N GLU A 65 -20.28 0.33 32.77
CA GLU A 65 -20.53 0.67 34.18
C GLU A 65 -21.99 0.42 34.61
N SER A 66 -22.92 0.62 33.67
CA SER A 66 -24.33 0.27 33.84
C SER A 66 -24.90 -0.17 32.50
N SER A 67 -25.15 -1.47 32.34
CA SER A 67 -25.67 -2.05 31.09
C SER A 67 -27.12 -1.70 30.80
N VAL A 68 -27.85 -1.12 31.75
CA VAL A 68 -29.23 -0.68 31.57
C VAL A 68 -29.38 0.73 32.11
N LEU A 69 -29.89 1.63 31.28
CA LEU A 69 -30.23 2.99 31.66
C LEU A 69 -31.64 3.32 31.16
N THR A 70 -32.28 4.28 31.82
CA THR A 70 -33.60 4.77 31.44
C THR A 70 -33.59 6.27 31.27
N ALA A 71 -34.22 6.77 30.21
CA ALA A 71 -34.38 8.19 29.95
C ALA A 71 -35.83 8.52 29.62
N LYS A 72 -36.16 9.82 29.59
CA LYS A 72 -37.42 10.26 28.98
C LYS A 72 -37.29 10.14 27.47
N GLU A 73 -38.37 9.74 26.82
CA GLU A 73 -38.48 9.72 25.36
C GLU A 73 -37.98 11.05 24.77
N GLY A 74 -37.07 10.94 23.80
CA GLY A 74 -36.42 12.05 23.10
C GLY A 74 -35.26 12.72 23.86
N SER A 75 -34.73 12.07 24.89
CA SER A 75 -33.53 12.53 25.60
C SER A 75 -32.28 11.77 25.16
N ASP A 76 -31.14 12.40 25.30
CA ASP A 76 -29.84 11.75 25.15
C ASP A 76 -29.54 10.86 26.36
N LEU A 77 -28.84 9.76 26.10
CA LEU A 77 -28.49 8.78 27.12
C LEU A 77 -27.05 8.33 26.91
N GLN A 78 -26.27 8.30 27.99
CA GLN A 78 -24.83 8.15 27.92
C GLN A 78 -24.34 6.94 28.72
N PHE A 79 -23.51 6.11 28.10
CA PHE A 79 -22.87 4.95 28.69
C PHE A 79 -21.35 5.15 28.78
N THR A 80 -20.78 4.78 29.92
CA THR A 80 -19.32 4.64 30.08
C THR A 80 -18.92 3.20 29.80
N ILE A 81 -18.03 3.02 28.82
CA ILE A 81 -17.58 1.72 28.32
C ILE A 81 -16.08 1.61 28.52
N THR A 82 -15.65 0.58 29.23
CA THR A 82 -14.24 0.20 29.34
C THR A 82 -13.98 -0.96 28.38
N PRO A 83 -13.15 -0.80 27.33
CA PRO A 83 -12.81 -1.92 26.46
C PRO A 83 -11.96 -2.95 27.21
N ALA A 84 -12.05 -4.21 26.80
CA ALA A 84 -11.13 -5.25 27.22
C ALA A 84 -9.70 -4.91 26.75
N GLN A 85 -8.70 -5.58 27.32
CA GLN A 85 -7.32 -5.44 26.86
C GLN A 85 -7.24 -5.73 25.35
N HIS A 86 -6.45 -4.92 24.64
CA HIS A 86 -6.28 -5.02 23.19
C HIS A 86 -7.59 -4.84 22.40
N CYS A 87 -8.61 -4.17 22.95
CA CYS A 87 -9.83 -3.85 22.22
C CYS A 87 -10.02 -2.34 22.12
N THR A 88 -10.61 -1.86 21.02
CA THR A 88 -11.08 -0.47 20.89
C THR A 88 -12.55 -0.45 20.55
N VAL A 89 -13.30 0.50 21.12
CA VAL A 89 -14.70 0.73 20.76
C VAL A 89 -14.73 1.49 19.44
N ARG A 90 -15.46 0.94 18.45
CA ARG A 90 -15.64 1.54 17.12
C ARG A 90 -16.94 2.34 17.01
N GLY A 91 -17.95 1.97 17.79
CA GLY A 91 -19.25 2.63 17.73
C GLY A 91 -20.36 1.74 18.27
N THR A 92 -21.58 1.99 17.79
CA THR A 92 -22.73 1.15 18.10
C THR A 92 -23.60 0.95 16.85
N ASP A 93 -24.52 0.00 16.92
CA ASP A 93 -25.60 -0.17 15.92
C ASP A 93 -26.73 0.85 16.06
N TYR A 94 -26.66 1.74 17.05
CA TYR A 94 -27.63 2.81 17.24
C TYR A 94 -27.38 3.93 16.22
N ARG A 95 -28.46 4.38 15.56
CA ARG A 95 -28.34 5.25 14.38
C ARG A 95 -27.72 6.62 14.65
N ASP A 96 -28.03 7.22 15.79
CA ASP A 96 -27.58 8.58 16.14
C ASP A 96 -26.82 8.55 17.46
N TYR A 97 -25.50 8.51 17.39
CA TYR A 97 -24.63 8.45 18.55
C TYR A 97 -23.39 9.32 18.38
N SER A 98 -22.79 9.67 19.51
CA SER A 98 -21.43 10.18 19.58
C SER A 98 -20.57 9.29 20.48
N LEU A 99 -19.30 9.16 20.11
CA LEU A 99 -18.29 8.38 20.81
C LEU A 99 -17.14 9.32 21.17
N ALA A 100 -16.81 9.44 22.45
CA ALA A 100 -15.70 10.25 22.92
C ALA A 100 -14.79 9.45 23.86
N PRO A 101 -13.45 9.61 23.80
CA PRO A 101 -12.58 9.04 24.82
C PRO A 101 -12.85 9.69 26.19
N ALA A 102 -12.72 8.91 27.24
CA ALA A 102 -12.84 9.30 28.65
C ALA A 102 -11.56 8.97 29.42
N GLN A 103 -11.57 9.15 30.75
CA GLN A 103 -10.39 8.86 31.59
C GLN A 103 -10.06 7.35 31.58
N ASP A 104 -8.80 7.02 31.83
CA ASP A 104 -8.32 5.64 31.99
C ASP A 104 -8.63 4.68 30.82
N GLY A 105 -8.67 5.21 29.58
CA GLY A 105 -8.90 4.40 28.37
C GLY A 105 -10.35 3.99 28.17
N GLN A 106 -11.28 4.60 28.89
CA GLN A 106 -12.72 4.42 28.71
C GLN A 106 -13.25 5.21 27.50
N TYR A 107 -14.45 4.86 27.07
CA TYR A 107 -15.23 5.56 26.06
C TYR A 107 -16.58 5.99 26.62
N LEU A 108 -17.01 7.16 26.21
CA LEU A 108 -18.32 7.71 26.48
C LEU A 108 -19.16 7.59 25.21
N VAL A 109 -20.13 6.68 25.22
CA VAL A 109 -21.10 6.51 24.13
C VAL A 109 -22.36 7.25 24.49
N THR A 110 -22.67 8.32 23.76
CA THR A 110 -23.91 9.07 23.92
C THR A 110 -24.85 8.71 22.79
N LEU A 111 -26.00 8.15 23.11
CA LEU A 111 -27.09 7.89 22.18
C LEU A 111 -27.99 9.11 22.17
N HIS A 112 -28.24 9.69 21.01
CA HIS A 112 -29.05 10.89 20.87
C HIS A 112 -30.52 10.56 20.62
N ASP A 113 -31.41 11.42 21.15
CA ASP A 113 -32.85 11.38 20.88
C ASP A 113 -33.49 9.97 21.03
N VAL A 114 -33.35 9.35 22.20
CA VAL A 114 -33.85 7.97 22.40
C VAL A 114 -35.37 7.93 22.48
N LEU A 115 -36.02 7.38 21.45
CA LEU A 115 -37.49 7.36 21.32
C LEU A 115 -38.16 6.07 21.81
N PHE A 116 -37.45 4.94 21.82
CA PHE A 116 -38.04 3.62 22.10
C PHE A 116 -37.18 2.78 23.04
N ASP A 117 -37.80 1.78 23.66
CA ASP A 117 -37.04 0.74 24.35
C ASP A 117 -36.22 -0.01 23.31
N THR A 118 -34.91 -0.10 23.51
CA THR A 118 -34.00 -0.72 22.54
C THR A 118 -32.86 -1.46 23.23
N VAL A 119 -32.34 -2.46 22.54
CA VAL A 119 -31.02 -3.04 22.84
C VAL A 119 -30.03 -2.41 21.87
N VAL A 120 -28.83 -2.11 22.32
CA VAL A 120 -27.75 -1.50 21.54
C VAL A 120 -26.52 -2.38 21.63
N SER A 121 -26.00 -2.73 20.47
CA SER A 121 -24.77 -3.50 20.33
C SER A 121 -23.61 -2.52 20.22
N VAL A 122 -22.60 -2.66 21.08
CA VAL A 122 -21.37 -1.88 20.98
C VAL A 122 -20.40 -2.63 20.08
N LEU A 123 -19.96 -1.97 19.02
CA LEU A 123 -19.01 -2.49 18.04
C LEU A 123 -17.59 -2.28 18.56
N THR A 124 -16.81 -3.35 18.57
CA THR A 124 -15.41 -3.37 19.02
C THR A 124 -14.50 -3.95 17.94
N GLU A 125 -13.23 -3.54 17.97
CA GLU A 125 -12.16 -4.09 17.15
C GLU A 125 -11.05 -4.63 18.05
N GLU A 126 -10.62 -5.86 17.79
CA GLU A 126 -9.44 -6.46 18.43
C GLU A 126 -8.17 -5.90 17.79
N ASN A 127 -7.27 -5.39 18.63
CA ASN A 127 -5.99 -4.80 18.31
C ASN A 127 -4.86 -5.57 19.00
N PRO A 128 -4.59 -6.82 18.58
CA PRO A 128 -3.78 -7.74 19.34
C PRO A 128 -2.27 -7.46 19.25
N TYR A 129 -1.85 -6.52 18.41
CA TYR A 129 -0.45 -6.14 18.25
C TYR A 129 -0.20 -4.80 18.93
N THR A 130 0.90 -4.69 19.67
CA THR A 130 1.21 -3.46 20.41
C THR A 130 2.65 -3.02 20.11
N ILE A 131 2.81 -1.73 19.77
CA ILE A 131 4.12 -1.09 19.70
C ILE A 131 4.21 -0.06 20.82
N ARG A 132 5.29 -0.13 21.59
CA ARG A 132 5.76 0.91 22.49
C ARG A 132 6.80 1.75 21.75
N TYR A 133 6.48 2.99 21.45
CA TYR A 133 7.41 3.95 20.88
C TYR A 133 8.09 4.73 22.00
N GLU A 134 9.41 4.81 21.95
CA GLU A 134 10.25 5.55 22.89
C GLU A 134 10.94 6.72 22.17
N ALA A 135 10.84 7.92 22.74
CA ALA A 135 11.36 9.16 22.12
C ALA A 135 12.89 9.18 21.97
N ASN A 136 13.59 8.30 22.70
CA ASN A 136 15.04 8.05 22.58
C ASN A 136 15.90 9.32 22.48
N GLY A 137 15.84 10.18 23.50
CA GLY A 137 16.53 11.48 23.53
C GLY A 137 15.74 12.64 22.90
N GLY A 138 14.58 12.37 22.32
CA GLY A 138 13.55 13.36 21.98
C GLY A 138 12.56 13.62 23.12
N ARG A 139 11.49 14.34 22.80
CA ARG A 139 10.35 14.62 23.69
C ARG A 139 9.03 14.43 22.95
N ALA A 140 7.92 14.37 23.69
CA ALA A 140 6.59 14.44 23.10
C ALA A 140 6.44 15.67 22.20
N SER A 141 5.98 15.47 20.97
CA SER A 141 5.62 16.56 20.07
C SER A 141 4.43 17.34 20.65
N ALA A 142 4.39 18.66 20.43
CA ALA A 142 3.28 19.50 20.86
C ALA A 142 1.92 19.03 20.30
N SER A 143 1.92 18.40 19.10
CA SER A 143 0.71 17.88 18.46
C SER A 143 0.29 16.49 18.95
N SER A 144 1.14 15.78 19.70
CA SER A 144 0.90 14.38 20.10
C SER A 144 -0.06 14.23 21.28
N GLY A 145 -0.22 15.26 22.11
CA GLY A 145 -0.99 15.19 23.35
C GLY A 145 -0.40 14.24 24.42
N LEU A 146 0.81 13.72 24.21
CA LEU A 146 1.47 12.81 25.14
C LEU A 146 2.02 13.55 26.37
N ALA A 147 1.90 12.92 27.54
CA ALA A 147 2.41 13.47 28.80
C ALA A 147 3.91 13.14 29.06
N GLY A 148 4.51 12.26 28.27
CA GLY A 148 5.86 11.76 28.50
C GLY A 148 6.57 11.26 27.23
N PRO A 149 7.82 10.76 27.37
CA PRO A 149 8.68 10.40 26.24
C PRO A 149 8.37 9.01 25.66
N SER A 150 7.20 8.45 25.94
CA SER A 150 6.82 7.09 25.55
C SER A 150 5.34 7.07 25.18
N ALA A 151 5.01 6.26 24.18
CA ALA A 151 3.64 6.05 23.70
C ALA A 151 3.41 4.57 23.42
N VAL A 152 2.22 4.08 23.75
CA VAL A 152 1.81 2.70 23.45
C VAL A 152 0.65 2.77 22.47
N VAL A 153 0.83 2.12 21.31
CA VAL A 153 -0.15 2.09 20.23
C VAL A 153 -0.51 0.64 19.95
N SER A 154 -1.81 0.35 19.86
CA SER A 154 -2.33 -0.97 19.51
C SER A 154 -2.85 -0.97 18.08
N TYR A 155 -2.66 -2.09 17.39
CA TYR A 155 -2.94 -2.24 15.96
C TYR A 155 -3.86 -3.44 15.70
N PRO A 156 -4.76 -3.35 14.71
CA PRO A 156 -5.64 -4.43 14.33
C PRO A 156 -4.87 -5.56 13.64
N ALA A 157 -5.52 -6.71 13.53
CA ALA A 157 -4.98 -7.88 12.84
C ALA A 157 -5.18 -7.85 11.31
N SER A 158 -5.37 -6.66 10.71
CA SER A 158 -5.64 -6.50 9.27
C SER A 158 -4.48 -6.94 8.37
N HIS A 159 -3.25 -6.93 8.90
CA HIS A 159 -2.02 -7.27 8.18
C HIS A 159 -1.12 -8.18 9.03
N LEU A 160 -0.25 -8.97 8.38
CA LEU A 160 0.71 -9.85 9.06
C LEU A 160 1.83 -9.07 9.78
N ARG A 161 2.26 -7.94 9.20
CA ARG A 161 3.16 -6.97 9.84
C ARG A 161 2.44 -5.64 10.00
N VAL A 162 2.69 -4.96 11.11
CA VAL A 162 2.03 -3.69 11.45
C VAL A 162 2.82 -2.51 10.90
N ASN A 163 2.12 -1.49 10.41
CA ASN A 163 2.74 -0.29 9.85
C ASN A 163 3.07 0.76 10.95
N THR A 164 4.26 1.34 10.92
CA THR A 164 4.76 2.31 11.92
C THR A 164 4.23 3.74 11.75
N GLY A 165 3.35 3.98 10.77
CA GLY A 165 2.82 5.30 10.41
C GLY A 165 2.14 6.06 11.55
N GLN A 166 1.53 5.36 12.52
CA GLN A 166 0.94 6.00 13.69
C GLN A 166 1.98 6.61 14.65
N GLY A 167 3.25 6.16 14.57
CA GLY A 167 4.34 6.66 15.42
C GLY A 167 4.96 7.98 14.95
N THR A 168 4.77 8.35 13.68
CA THR A 168 5.62 9.33 12.97
C THR A 168 5.53 10.77 13.48
N HIS A 169 4.48 11.10 14.22
CA HIS A 169 4.20 12.45 14.74
C HIS A 169 4.30 12.54 16.27
N LEU A 170 4.62 11.42 16.94
CA LEU A 170 4.56 11.34 18.40
C LEU A 170 5.66 12.15 19.09
N PHE A 171 6.84 12.21 18.48
CA PHE A 171 8.02 12.80 19.10
C PHE A 171 8.69 13.84 18.22
N GLU A 172 9.37 14.77 18.87
CA GLU A 172 10.25 15.74 18.25
C GLU A 172 11.57 15.82 19.02
N ARG A 173 12.63 16.26 18.34
CA ARG A 173 13.91 16.57 18.97
C ARG A 173 14.49 17.81 18.30
N GLU A 174 14.77 18.83 19.12
CA GLU A 174 15.25 20.12 18.63
C GLU A 174 16.53 19.96 17.79
N GLY A 175 16.54 20.59 16.62
CA GLY A 175 17.66 20.51 15.68
C GLY A 175 17.89 19.13 15.06
N CYS A 176 16.92 18.21 15.12
CA CYS A 176 17.04 16.87 14.53
C CYS A 176 15.86 16.50 13.62
N ILE A 177 16.08 15.56 12.72
CA ILE A 177 15.06 14.91 11.88
C ILE A 177 14.85 13.48 12.39
N LEU A 178 13.59 13.07 12.59
CA LEU A 178 13.25 11.67 12.85
C LEU A 178 13.43 10.90 11.54
N THR A 179 14.33 9.92 11.47
CA THR A 179 14.62 9.18 10.23
C THR A 179 14.06 7.77 10.23
N GLY A 180 13.57 7.28 11.36
CA GLY A 180 13.07 5.92 11.52
C GLY A 180 12.97 5.51 12.99
N TRP A 181 12.88 4.21 13.18
CA TRP A 181 12.88 3.54 14.47
C TRP A 181 13.97 2.47 14.52
N ASN A 182 14.46 2.18 15.71
CA ASN A 182 15.37 1.07 15.95
C ASN A 182 14.78 0.07 16.96
N THR A 183 15.06 -1.22 16.80
CA THR A 183 14.66 -2.24 17.78
C THR A 183 15.53 -2.26 19.04
N ALA A 184 16.63 -1.50 19.08
CA ALA A 184 17.48 -1.28 20.24
C ALA A 184 17.75 0.21 20.48
N ALA A 185 17.77 0.63 21.74
CA ALA A 185 17.92 2.05 22.11
C ALA A 185 19.26 2.67 21.67
N ASP A 186 20.31 1.86 21.58
CA ASP A 186 21.67 2.27 21.21
C ASP A 186 21.91 2.28 19.69
N GLY A 187 20.90 1.97 18.89
CA GLY A 187 20.99 1.91 17.42
C GLY A 187 21.56 0.61 16.86
N SER A 188 21.96 -0.35 17.71
CA SER A 188 22.54 -1.63 17.26
C SER A 188 21.52 -2.61 16.69
N GLY A 189 20.23 -2.33 16.87
CA GLY A 189 19.13 -3.15 16.37
C GLY A 189 18.82 -2.90 14.91
N GLN A 190 17.67 -3.40 14.49
CA GLN A 190 17.17 -3.25 13.14
C GLN A 190 16.53 -1.87 12.97
N HIS A 191 16.94 -1.16 11.91
CA HIS A 191 16.25 0.03 11.41
C HIS A 191 14.88 -0.35 10.82
N ILE A 192 13.86 0.42 11.15
CA ILE A 192 12.50 0.33 10.63
C ILE A 192 12.08 1.73 10.17
N GLY A 193 11.70 1.88 8.90
CA GLY A 193 11.29 3.17 8.35
C GLY A 193 10.00 3.73 8.96
N LEU A 194 9.76 5.01 8.70
CA LEU A 194 8.53 5.68 9.10
C LEU A 194 7.43 5.36 8.07
N GLY A 195 6.33 4.75 8.53
CA GLY A 195 5.31 4.25 7.60
C GLY A 195 5.70 2.95 6.90
N SER A 196 6.64 2.21 7.47
CA SER A 196 7.07 0.88 7.02
C SER A 196 6.52 -0.20 7.96
N ARG A 197 6.68 -1.47 7.61
CA ARG A 197 6.08 -2.58 8.36
C ARG A 197 7.04 -3.26 9.33
N VAL A 198 6.53 -3.77 10.45
CA VAL A 198 7.31 -4.53 11.43
C VAL A 198 6.51 -5.70 12.01
N ARG A 199 7.20 -6.79 12.34
CA ARG A 199 6.56 -7.96 12.96
C ARG A 199 6.37 -7.73 14.45
N VAL A 200 5.16 -7.97 14.94
CA VAL A 200 4.81 -7.96 16.36
C VAL A 200 4.07 -9.26 16.67
N GLY A 201 4.47 -9.97 17.73
CA GLY A 201 3.76 -11.18 18.15
C GLY A 201 2.37 -10.84 18.70
N ARG A 202 1.41 -11.75 18.50
CA ARG A 202 0.04 -11.56 19.00
C ARG A 202 0.06 -11.52 20.54
N GLY A 203 -0.47 -10.45 21.12
CA GLY A 203 -0.44 -10.19 22.57
C GLY A 203 0.93 -9.75 23.10
N GLU A 204 1.92 -9.58 22.24
CA GLU A 204 3.24 -9.08 22.59
C GLU A 204 3.32 -7.55 22.39
N THR A 205 4.29 -6.93 23.07
CA THR A 205 4.64 -5.53 22.85
C THR A 205 6.05 -5.44 22.29
N LEU A 206 6.17 -4.95 21.06
CA LEU A 206 7.46 -4.56 20.49
C LEU A 206 7.82 -3.16 20.98
N THR A 207 9.06 -2.94 21.41
CA THR A 207 9.55 -1.60 21.72
C THR A 207 10.41 -1.08 20.57
N LEU A 208 10.10 0.14 20.12
CA LEU A 208 10.81 0.85 19.05
C LEU A 208 11.35 2.17 19.59
N TYR A 209 12.60 2.47 19.28
CA TYR A 209 13.31 3.66 19.74
C TYR A 209 13.51 4.63 18.58
N ALA A 210 13.13 5.90 18.76
CA ALA A 210 13.29 6.90 17.72
C ALA A 210 14.75 7.04 17.26
N GLU A 211 14.97 7.12 15.96
CA GLU A 211 16.27 7.42 15.36
C GLU A 211 16.33 8.86 14.86
N TRP A 212 17.33 9.60 15.33
CA TRP A 212 17.45 11.03 15.11
C TRP A 212 18.70 11.35 14.29
N ALA A 213 18.52 12.06 13.19
CA ALA A 213 19.62 12.68 12.44
C ALA A 213 19.78 14.14 12.88
N LEU A 214 20.94 14.50 13.42
CA LEU A 214 21.24 15.88 13.84
C LEU A 214 21.44 16.77 12.61
N CYS A 215 20.70 17.87 12.51
CA CYS A 215 20.79 18.80 11.40
C CYS A 215 22.16 19.49 11.35
N ASN A 216 22.65 19.73 10.13
CA ASN A 216 23.73 20.68 9.88
C ASN A 216 23.34 22.09 10.33
N ASP A 217 24.34 22.91 10.67
CA ASP A 217 24.09 24.30 11.02
C ASP A 217 23.66 25.07 9.77
N LYS A 218 22.78 26.06 9.92
CA LYS A 218 22.35 26.89 8.80
C LYS A 218 23.52 27.58 8.07
N SER A 219 24.63 27.83 8.77
CA SER A 219 25.85 28.41 8.20
C SER A 219 26.60 27.49 7.23
N ASP A 220 26.30 26.19 7.24
CA ASP A 220 26.82 25.22 6.27
C ASP A 220 26.15 25.40 4.89
N PHE A 221 25.05 26.17 4.79
CA PHE A 221 24.27 26.33 3.58
C PHE A 221 24.27 27.77 3.05
N LEU A 222 24.28 27.90 1.72
CA LEU A 222 23.82 29.10 1.02
C LEU A 222 22.35 28.93 0.69
N TYR A 223 21.57 29.99 0.86
CA TYR A 223 20.12 29.90 0.68
C TYR A 223 19.48 31.24 0.33
N GLU A 224 18.33 31.16 -0.33
CA GLU A 224 17.48 32.29 -0.68
C GLU A 224 16.17 32.22 0.08
N LYS A 225 15.74 33.37 0.63
CA LYS A 225 14.44 33.50 1.30
C LYS A 225 13.38 33.93 0.30
N GLY A 226 12.38 33.08 0.09
CA GLY A 226 11.12 33.45 -0.54
C GLY A 226 10.19 34.15 0.45
N ALA A 227 8.94 34.38 0.04
CA ALA A 227 7.95 35.04 0.88
C ALA A 227 7.64 34.24 2.17
N ASN A 228 7.53 32.91 2.05
CA ASN A 228 7.11 32.01 3.13
C ASN A 228 7.98 30.74 3.24
N SER A 229 9.14 30.71 2.58
CA SER A 229 10.00 29.52 2.56
C SER A 229 11.44 29.86 2.22
N VAL A 230 12.33 28.87 2.38
CA VAL A 230 13.74 28.92 2.02
C VAL A 230 14.05 27.89 0.95
N THR A 231 14.88 28.27 -0.01
CA THR A 231 15.48 27.35 -1.00
C THR A 231 16.98 27.32 -0.79
N ILE A 232 17.56 26.13 -0.63
CA ILE A 232 19.01 25.94 -0.54
C ILE A 232 19.62 26.12 -1.93
N THR A 233 20.64 26.97 -2.05
CA THR A 233 21.31 27.30 -3.31
C THR A 233 22.79 26.94 -3.33
N GLY A 234 23.32 26.45 -2.22
CA GLY A 234 24.72 26.05 -2.11
C GLY A 234 25.02 25.35 -0.79
N PHE A 235 26.12 24.61 -0.75
CA PHE A 235 26.67 24.00 0.47
C PHE A 235 28.14 24.41 0.62
N ASN A 236 28.49 24.95 1.78
CA ASN A 236 29.84 25.46 2.06
C ASN A 236 30.69 24.48 2.88
N GLY A 237 30.10 23.42 3.42
CA GLY A 237 30.78 22.45 4.29
C GLY A 237 31.07 23.01 5.69
N GLY A 238 30.57 22.33 6.72
CA GLY A 238 30.86 22.65 8.11
C GLY A 238 32.24 22.13 8.52
N ASN A 239 33.22 23.01 8.65
CA ASN A 239 34.53 22.68 9.20
C ASN A 239 34.43 22.52 10.73
N ARG A 240 33.94 21.36 11.23
CA ARG A 240 34.01 21.06 12.67
C ARG A 240 35.38 20.51 13.06
N SER A 241 36.34 21.43 13.21
CA SER A 241 37.42 21.25 14.16
C SER A 241 36.81 21.18 15.56
N THR A 242 36.90 20.03 16.23
CA THR A 242 36.57 19.89 17.64
C THR A 242 37.44 20.82 18.49
N SER A 243 36.90 21.94 18.95
CA SER A 243 37.48 22.69 20.06
C SER A 243 36.40 23.02 21.08
N GLU A 244 36.22 22.12 22.04
CA GLU A 244 36.14 22.44 23.47
C GLU A 244 36.23 21.14 24.29
N ALA A 245 37.47 20.73 24.56
CA ALA A 245 37.78 19.75 25.60
C ALA A 245 37.54 20.41 26.98
N GLY A 246 36.33 20.28 27.50
CA GLY A 246 35.98 20.55 28.89
C GLY A 246 35.54 19.27 29.58
N GLY A 247 36.47 18.55 30.20
CA GLY A 247 36.23 17.22 30.76
C GLY A 247 35.14 17.15 31.83
N LYS A 248 34.21 16.20 31.68
CA LYS A 248 33.45 15.57 32.77
C LYS A 248 33.27 14.06 32.49
N GLN A 249 33.29 13.29 33.57
CA GLN A 249 33.25 11.82 33.63
C GLN A 249 32.01 11.20 32.94
N PRO A 250 32.11 9.92 32.50
CA PRO A 250 31.05 9.25 31.74
C PRO A 250 29.84 8.91 32.62
N GLN A 251 28.64 9.13 32.09
CA GLN A 251 27.39 8.57 32.61
C GLN A 251 26.94 7.39 31.72
N PRO A 252 26.38 6.31 32.29
CA PRO A 252 25.67 5.32 31.50
C PRO A 252 24.41 6.00 30.90
N HIS A 253 23.94 5.54 29.73
CA HIS A 253 22.81 6.10 28.94
C HIS A 253 23.15 7.17 27.87
N THR A 254 24.33 7.15 27.26
CA THR A 254 24.59 7.96 26.06
C THR A 254 24.44 7.14 24.78
N ALA A 255 23.61 7.66 23.87
CA ALA A 255 23.50 7.32 22.44
C ALA A 255 24.88 7.23 21.77
N PRO A 256 25.01 6.50 20.63
CA PRO A 256 26.31 6.25 20.02
C PRO A 256 27.07 7.54 19.67
N GLU A 257 28.38 7.41 19.74
CA GLU A 257 29.41 8.41 19.52
C GLU A 257 29.17 9.21 18.22
N VAL A 258 29.36 10.54 18.29
CA VAL A 258 29.12 11.48 17.17
C VAL A 258 30.02 11.13 15.98
N ILE A 259 29.38 10.79 14.85
CA ILE A 259 30.01 10.50 13.54
C ILE A 259 30.67 11.77 12.97
N ASP A 260 31.79 11.60 12.30
CA ASP A 260 32.50 12.64 11.53
C ASP A 260 31.54 13.33 10.55
N THR A 261 31.44 14.67 10.65
CA THR A 261 30.47 15.47 9.89
C THR A 261 30.83 15.66 8.41
N SER A 262 31.91 15.04 7.93
CA SER A 262 32.24 15.02 6.50
C SER A 262 31.46 13.98 5.69
N GLU A 263 30.76 13.03 6.35
CA GLU A 263 30.11 11.90 5.70
C GLU A 263 28.56 11.99 5.64
N VAL A 264 27.90 12.81 6.48
CA VAL A 264 26.43 12.90 6.50
C VAL A 264 25.96 14.35 6.44
N ILE A 265 25.09 14.67 5.48
CA ILE A 265 24.43 15.96 5.33
C ILE A 265 22.95 15.84 5.73
N VAL A 266 22.54 16.58 6.75
CA VAL A 266 21.16 16.62 7.23
C VAL A 266 20.63 18.05 7.09
N ILE A 267 19.74 18.25 6.13
CA ILE A 267 19.19 19.58 5.84
C ILE A 267 18.18 19.95 6.94
N PRO A 268 18.28 21.13 7.59
CA PRO A 268 17.33 21.53 8.62
C PRO A 268 15.95 21.80 8.03
N SER A 269 14.88 21.45 8.76
CA SER A 269 13.50 21.74 8.34
C SER A 269 13.18 23.23 8.24
N GLU A 270 13.95 24.09 8.92
CA GLU A 270 13.72 25.52 9.01
C GLU A 270 15.05 26.29 9.02
N ILE A 271 15.08 27.44 8.35
CA ILE A 271 16.17 28.42 8.45
C ILE A 271 15.54 29.81 8.69
N ASP A 272 15.97 30.47 9.76
CA ASP A 272 15.53 31.82 10.15
C ASP A 272 14.00 32.00 10.27
N GLY A 273 13.28 31.05 10.86
CA GLY A 273 11.83 31.16 11.02
C GLY A 273 11.01 30.64 9.84
N LEU A 274 11.67 30.19 8.74
CA LEU A 274 11.02 29.81 7.50
C LEU A 274 11.33 28.36 7.10
N PRO A 275 10.33 27.58 6.65
CA PRO A 275 10.54 26.19 6.27
C PRO A 275 11.46 26.10 5.05
N VAL A 276 12.38 25.14 5.06
CA VAL A 276 13.22 24.80 3.90
C VAL A 276 12.40 23.90 2.98
N THR A 277 12.05 24.40 1.79
CA THR A 277 11.11 23.72 0.87
C THR A 277 11.73 23.30 -0.45
N GLY A 278 12.93 23.79 -0.77
CA GLY A 278 13.52 23.62 -2.09
C GLY A 278 15.02 23.44 -2.04
N ILE A 279 15.55 22.72 -3.02
CA ILE A 279 16.98 22.61 -3.30
C ILE A 279 17.19 22.99 -4.77
N ALA A 280 17.93 24.07 -5.00
CA ALA A 280 18.15 24.62 -6.32
C ALA A 280 19.20 23.82 -7.12
N GLN A 281 19.21 24.05 -8.44
CA GLN A 281 20.17 23.48 -9.36
C GLN A 281 21.61 23.76 -8.89
N GLY A 282 22.42 22.70 -8.84
CA GLY A 282 23.83 22.78 -8.46
C GLY A 282 24.11 23.07 -6.99
N ALA A 283 23.10 23.11 -6.11
CA ALA A 283 23.28 23.50 -4.72
C ALA A 283 24.29 22.62 -3.94
N PHE A 284 24.41 21.36 -4.33
CA PHE A 284 25.35 20.40 -3.76
C PHE A 284 26.28 19.80 -4.82
N GLN A 285 26.48 20.46 -5.97
CA GLN A 285 27.34 19.91 -7.03
C GLN A 285 28.76 19.59 -6.52
N ASP A 286 29.27 18.42 -6.92
CA ASP A 286 30.59 17.89 -6.55
C ASP A 286 30.83 17.72 -5.03
N VAL A 287 29.77 17.72 -4.21
CA VAL A 287 29.89 17.53 -2.75
C VAL A 287 30.21 16.08 -2.41
N THR A 288 31.24 15.90 -1.57
CA THR A 288 31.57 14.60 -0.99
C THR A 288 30.78 14.37 0.29
N CYS A 289 29.98 13.31 0.31
CA CYS A 289 29.27 12.79 1.47
C CYS A 289 28.87 11.33 1.20
N ASP A 290 28.49 10.58 2.22
CA ASP A 290 27.99 9.21 2.13
C ASP A 290 26.46 9.17 2.20
N ARG A 291 25.85 10.09 2.96
CA ARG A 291 24.42 10.12 3.22
C ARG A 291 23.85 11.53 3.19
N VAL A 292 22.67 11.68 2.60
CA VAL A 292 21.89 12.93 2.65
C VAL A 292 20.51 12.65 3.25
N VAL A 293 20.09 13.48 4.21
CA VAL A 293 18.77 13.43 4.84
C VAL A 293 18.00 14.72 4.55
N PHE A 294 16.89 14.57 3.83
CA PHE A 294 15.94 15.66 3.62
C PHE A 294 14.95 15.76 4.78
N PRO A 295 14.60 16.97 5.23
CA PRO A 295 13.51 17.16 6.16
C PRO A 295 12.15 16.95 5.46
N PRO A 296 11.07 16.66 6.21
CA PRO A 296 9.71 16.51 5.65
C PRO A 296 9.13 17.80 5.07
N THR A 297 9.88 18.90 5.08
CA THR A 297 9.49 20.20 4.51
C THR A 297 9.90 20.36 3.05
N ILE A 298 10.83 19.55 2.52
CA ILE A 298 11.24 19.62 1.11
C ILE A 298 10.06 19.28 0.19
N ARG A 299 9.84 20.10 -0.82
CA ARG A 299 8.78 19.96 -1.82
C ARG A 299 9.34 19.75 -3.22
N PHE A 300 10.46 20.38 -3.54
CA PHE A 300 11.11 20.22 -4.85
C PHE A 300 12.64 20.13 -4.72
N VAL A 301 13.24 19.34 -5.60
CA VAL A 301 14.68 19.25 -5.80
C VAL A 301 14.94 19.41 -7.29
N GLU A 302 15.65 20.48 -7.64
CA GLU A 302 15.89 20.83 -9.04
C GLU A 302 16.90 19.86 -9.70
N VAL A 303 16.87 19.85 -11.03
CA VAL A 303 17.81 19.08 -11.85
C VAL A 303 19.25 19.48 -11.54
N HIS A 304 20.17 18.51 -11.48
CA HIS A 304 21.57 18.69 -11.09
C HIS A 304 21.81 19.27 -9.69
N ALA A 305 20.83 19.25 -8.77
CA ALA A 305 21.01 19.71 -7.39
C ALA A 305 22.19 19.01 -6.68
N PHE A 306 22.38 17.71 -6.91
CA PHE A 306 23.43 16.87 -6.34
C PHE A 306 24.33 16.29 -7.44
N ASP A 307 24.59 17.05 -8.51
CA ASP A 307 25.40 16.58 -9.63
C ASP A 307 26.79 16.11 -9.16
N LYS A 308 27.14 14.85 -9.48
CA LYS A 308 28.43 14.20 -9.16
C LYS A 308 28.79 14.13 -7.67
N CYS A 309 27.80 14.09 -6.79
CA CYS A 309 28.06 13.79 -5.38
C CYS A 309 28.53 12.34 -5.20
N THR A 310 29.27 12.07 -4.11
CA THR A 310 29.72 10.71 -3.77
C THR A 310 28.71 9.89 -2.96
N LEU A 311 27.53 10.45 -2.71
CA LEU A 311 26.54 9.89 -1.78
C LEU A 311 26.13 8.47 -2.15
N SER A 312 25.93 7.65 -1.12
CA SER A 312 25.53 6.26 -1.22
C SER A 312 24.10 6.01 -0.72
N GLU A 313 23.60 6.89 0.15
CA GLU A 313 22.27 6.79 0.75
C GLU A 313 21.52 8.13 0.72
N LEU A 314 20.25 8.09 0.33
CA LEU A 314 19.33 9.21 0.39
C LEU A 314 18.14 8.86 1.30
N VAL A 315 17.86 9.72 2.29
CA VAL A 315 16.63 9.66 3.08
C VAL A 315 15.74 10.83 2.67
N LEU A 316 14.55 10.51 2.15
CA LEU A 316 13.54 11.48 1.77
C LEU A 316 12.19 11.14 2.39
N PHE A 317 11.25 12.07 2.28
CA PHE A 317 9.89 11.89 2.76
C PHE A 317 8.88 11.91 1.63
N ASP A 318 7.75 11.24 1.83
CA ASP A 318 6.64 11.17 0.87
C ASP A 318 5.87 12.49 0.67
N SER A 319 6.43 13.61 1.13
CA SER A 319 5.97 14.98 0.87
C SER A 319 6.75 15.69 -0.24
N VAL A 320 7.88 15.14 -0.69
CA VAL A 320 8.60 15.64 -1.86
C VAL A 320 7.71 15.48 -3.07
N SER A 321 7.32 16.60 -3.69
CA SER A 321 6.36 16.64 -4.81
C SER A 321 7.04 16.56 -6.18
N GLU A 322 8.30 16.99 -6.27
CA GLU A 322 9.06 17.02 -7.50
C GLU A 322 10.54 16.72 -7.25
N ILE A 323 10.99 15.59 -7.77
CA ILE A 323 12.38 15.12 -7.77
C ILE A 323 12.57 14.14 -8.93
N THR A 324 13.69 14.21 -9.62
CA THR A 324 13.98 13.28 -10.73
C THR A 324 15.38 12.72 -10.57
N ASP A 325 15.67 11.64 -11.28
CA ASP A 325 17.00 11.01 -11.28
C ASP A 325 18.08 11.98 -11.75
N HIS A 326 17.71 12.96 -12.59
CA HIS A 326 18.62 14.04 -13.01
C HIS A 326 19.06 14.98 -11.88
N ALA A 327 18.35 15.03 -10.75
CA ALA A 327 18.83 15.74 -9.56
C ALA A 327 20.13 15.13 -9.02
N PHE A 328 20.38 13.85 -9.28
CA PHE A 328 21.52 13.05 -8.81
C PHE A 328 22.38 12.54 -9.98
N ALA A 329 22.41 13.29 -11.09
CA ALA A 329 23.24 12.92 -12.24
C ALA A 329 24.71 12.76 -11.83
N GLY A 330 25.35 11.65 -12.21
CA GLY A 330 26.74 11.38 -11.84
C GLY A 330 26.97 10.87 -10.41
N CYS A 331 25.92 10.64 -9.60
CA CYS A 331 26.04 10.00 -8.29
C CYS A 331 26.18 8.47 -8.41
N GLU A 332 27.32 7.99 -8.90
CA GLU A 332 27.54 6.56 -9.23
C GLU A 332 27.48 5.62 -8.01
N ASN A 333 27.60 6.16 -6.79
CA ASN A 333 27.56 5.39 -5.55
C ASN A 333 26.17 5.30 -4.91
N LEU A 334 25.19 6.10 -5.35
CA LEU A 334 23.86 6.14 -4.74
C LEU A 334 23.20 4.76 -4.91
N ARG A 335 23.12 3.99 -3.83
CA ARG A 335 22.62 2.61 -3.83
C ARG A 335 21.29 2.48 -3.11
N THR A 336 21.01 3.32 -2.12
CA THR A 336 19.87 3.11 -1.22
C THR A 336 19.06 4.40 -1.10
N ILE A 337 17.75 4.28 -1.31
CA ILE A 337 16.79 5.36 -1.09
C ILE A 337 15.79 4.90 -0.04
N HIS A 338 15.70 5.65 1.05
CA HIS A 338 14.66 5.50 2.06
C HIS A 338 13.57 6.54 1.83
N ILE A 339 12.31 6.10 1.79
CA ILE A 339 11.14 6.98 1.77
C ILE A 339 10.41 6.84 3.09
N ASN A 340 10.32 7.94 3.82
CA ASN A 340 9.59 8.01 5.08
C ASN A 340 8.20 8.62 4.88
N ALA A 341 7.17 7.99 5.40
CA ALA A 341 5.81 8.52 5.42
C ALA A 341 5.70 9.68 6.41
N CYS A 342 5.19 10.81 5.93
CA CYS A 342 4.80 11.97 6.74
C CYS A 342 3.39 12.48 6.41
N VAL A 343 2.70 11.84 5.45
CA VAL A 343 1.29 12.06 5.15
C VAL A 343 0.55 10.71 5.05
N PRO A 344 -0.77 10.66 5.24
CA PRO A 344 -1.54 9.41 5.18
C PRO A 344 -1.45 8.73 3.79
N PRO A 345 -1.58 7.39 3.73
CA PRO A 345 -1.65 6.67 2.45
C PRO A 345 -2.92 7.03 1.69
N VAL A 346 -2.95 6.76 0.38
CA VAL A 346 -4.15 6.94 -0.46
C VAL A 346 -4.53 5.67 -1.23
N TYR A 347 -3.60 4.72 -1.38
CA TYR A 347 -3.79 3.45 -2.07
C TYR A 347 -4.21 2.31 -1.14
N SER A 348 -4.15 2.47 0.19
CA SER A 348 -4.61 1.41 1.11
C SER A 348 -6.02 0.92 0.78
N GLY A 349 -6.25 -0.40 0.79
CA GLY A 349 -7.51 -0.99 0.39
C GLY A 349 -7.83 -0.91 -1.12
N SER A 350 -6.90 -0.46 -1.97
CA SER A 350 -7.10 -0.43 -3.42
C SER A 350 -6.59 -1.69 -4.11
N TYR A 351 -6.87 -1.79 -5.40
CA TYR A 351 -6.34 -2.84 -6.28
C TYR A 351 -4.80 -3.02 -6.19
N TYR A 352 -4.04 -1.97 -5.88
CA TYR A 352 -2.57 -1.99 -5.85
C TYR A 352 -1.99 -2.46 -4.51
N ASP A 353 -2.74 -2.36 -3.41
CA ASP A 353 -2.24 -2.48 -2.02
C ASP A 353 -2.05 -3.92 -1.53
N THR A 354 -1.92 -4.88 -2.44
CA THR A 354 -1.77 -6.30 -2.07
C THR A 354 -0.33 -6.77 -2.02
N PHE A 355 0.59 -6.06 -2.68
CA PHE A 355 2.00 -6.48 -2.74
C PHE A 355 2.65 -6.59 -1.35
N PRO A 356 2.46 -5.62 -0.42
CA PRO A 356 3.08 -5.70 0.90
C PRO A 356 2.54 -6.85 1.75
N ASP A 357 1.23 -7.16 1.66
CA ASP A 357 0.63 -8.31 2.36
C ASP A 357 1.18 -9.65 1.83
N LYS A 358 1.33 -9.76 0.51
CA LYS A 358 1.92 -10.94 -0.15
C LYS A 358 3.40 -11.09 0.22
N TYR A 359 4.14 -9.98 0.25
CA TYR A 359 5.55 -9.96 0.65
C TYR A 359 5.74 -10.30 2.12
N ASP A 360 4.83 -9.85 3.01
CA ASP A 360 4.84 -10.21 4.42
C ASP A 360 4.68 -11.72 4.61
N ARG A 361 3.79 -12.37 3.84
CA ARG A 361 3.70 -13.84 3.83
C ARG A 361 4.99 -14.48 3.36
N LEU A 362 5.53 -14.01 2.24
CA LEU A 362 6.76 -14.56 1.67
C LEU A 362 7.91 -14.50 2.69
N THR A 363 8.03 -13.38 3.40
CA THR A 363 9.00 -13.15 4.48
C THR A 363 8.72 -14.05 5.70
N ALA A 364 7.46 -14.17 6.10
CA ALA A 364 7.06 -14.98 7.26
C ALA A 364 7.39 -16.47 7.08
N LEU A 365 7.44 -16.94 5.84
CA LEU A 365 7.77 -18.32 5.47
C LEU A 365 9.27 -18.54 5.30
N SER A 366 10.16 -17.59 5.60
CA SER A 366 11.61 -17.67 5.32
C SER A 366 12.30 -19.01 5.66
N ASN A 367 11.82 -19.75 6.66
CA ASN A 367 12.36 -21.06 7.05
C ASN A 367 11.82 -22.24 6.23
N ASP A 368 10.70 -22.09 5.54
CA ASP A 368 10.06 -23.13 4.72
C ASP A 368 10.65 -23.15 3.30
N ALA A 369 10.58 -24.29 2.62
CA ALA A 369 10.78 -24.35 1.17
C ALA A 369 9.54 -23.79 0.48
N LYS A 370 9.69 -23.09 -0.65
CA LYS A 370 8.56 -22.35 -1.26
C LYS A 370 8.31 -22.70 -2.72
N ILE A 371 7.04 -22.62 -3.10
CA ILE A 371 6.61 -22.41 -4.49
C ILE A 371 6.02 -21.00 -4.59
N VAL A 372 6.69 -20.12 -5.32
CA VAL A 372 6.24 -18.73 -5.52
C VAL A 372 5.63 -18.58 -6.90
N LEU A 373 4.36 -18.18 -6.95
CA LEU A 373 3.62 -17.90 -8.18
C LEU A 373 3.74 -16.43 -8.53
N PHE A 374 4.18 -16.12 -9.75
CA PHE A 374 4.32 -14.76 -10.27
C PHE A 374 3.93 -14.78 -11.77
N SER A 375 3.34 -13.78 -12.42
CA SER A 375 3.66 -12.35 -12.38
C SER A 375 2.47 -11.41 -12.28
N GLY A 376 1.71 -11.27 -13.37
CA GLY A 376 0.69 -10.25 -13.50
C GLY A 376 -0.63 -10.57 -12.81
N SER A 377 -1.65 -9.85 -13.27
CA SER A 377 -3.00 -9.92 -12.73
C SER A 377 -3.62 -11.30 -12.95
N SER A 378 -3.30 -11.96 -14.05
CA SER A 378 -3.69 -13.34 -14.30
C SER A 378 -3.19 -14.30 -13.23
N THR A 379 -2.06 -14.03 -12.56
CA THR A 379 -1.59 -14.82 -11.42
C THR A 379 -2.40 -14.49 -10.17
N ARG A 380 -2.70 -13.22 -9.92
CA ARG A 380 -3.61 -12.79 -8.83
C ARG A 380 -4.99 -13.49 -8.90
N PHE A 381 -5.54 -13.67 -10.10
CA PHE A 381 -6.88 -14.24 -10.31
C PHE A 381 -6.88 -15.70 -10.76
N GLY A 382 -5.72 -16.33 -10.96
CA GLY A 382 -5.61 -17.54 -11.79
C GLY A 382 -5.33 -18.84 -11.06
N TYR A 383 -5.03 -18.81 -9.77
CA TYR A 383 -4.65 -20.00 -9.02
C TYR A 383 -5.55 -20.21 -7.80
N ASP A 384 -5.79 -21.48 -7.51
CA ASP A 384 -6.17 -21.95 -6.18
C ASP A 384 -4.87 -22.38 -5.50
N SER A 385 -4.25 -21.44 -4.79
CA SER A 385 -2.94 -21.70 -4.16
C SER A 385 -3.06 -22.64 -2.98
N ALA A 386 -4.20 -22.67 -2.28
CA ALA A 386 -4.46 -23.63 -1.20
C ALA A 386 -4.48 -25.06 -1.74
N TYR A 387 -5.13 -25.28 -2.89
CA TYR A 387 -5.11 -26.57 -3.57
C TYR A 387 -3.69 -27.02 -3.98
N LEU A 388 -2.86 -26.08 -4.43
CA LEU A 388 -1.46 -26.38 -4.74
C LEU A 388 -0.64 -26.68 -3.49
N ASP A 389 -0.84 -25.94 -2.40
CA ASP A 389 -0.17 -26.15 -1.11
C ASP A 389 -0.45 -27.56 -0.57
N ASP A 390 -1.73 -27.97 -0.57
CA ASP A 390 -2.16 -29.32 -0.19
C ASP A 390 -1.52 -30.43 -1.06
N ALA A 391 -1.31 -30.14 -2.35
CA ALA A 391 -0.72 -31.09 -3.30
C ALA A 391 0.80 -31.24 -3.16
N PHE A 392 1.48 -30.25 -2.57
CA PHE A 392 2.93 -30.20 -2.44
C PHE A 392 3.35 -29.91 -0.98
N PRO A 393 3.11 -30.84 -0.04
CA PRO A 393 3.27 -30.60 1.40
C PRO A 393 4.71 -30.34 1.87
N ASP A 394 5.70 -30.54 0.99
CA ASP A 394 7.10 -30.19 1.24
C ASP A 394 7.38 -28.68 1.02
N TYR A 395 6.43 -27.95 0.43
CA TYR A 395 6.55 -26.55 0.06
C TYR A 395 5.38 -25.73 0.60
N ALA A 396 5.66 -24.49 0.99
CA ALA A 396 4.64 -23.47 1.21
C ALA A 396 4.41 -22.67 -0.09
N VAL A 397 3.15 -22.48 -0.47
CA VAL A 397 2.78 -21.72 -1.67
C VAL A 397 2.54 -20.24 -1.34
N VAL A 398 3.03 -19.36 -2.22
CA VAL A 398 2.81 -17.91 -2.13
C VAL A 398 2.46 -17.35 -3.51
N ASN A 399 1.33 -16.65 -3.61
CA ASN A 399 0.91 -15.97 -4.83
C ASN A 399 1.30 -14.48 -4.78
N MET A 400 2.36 -14.14 -5.52
CA MET A 400 2.88 -12.78 -5.66
C MET A 400 2.25 -12.01 -6.83
N GLY A 401 1.21 -12.54 -7.46
CA GLY A 401 0.54 -11.90 -8.59
C GLY A 401 -0.10 -10.56 -8.20
N VAL A 402 0.12 -9.52 -9.03
CA VAL A 402 -0.39 -8.14 -8.82
C VAL A 402 -0.77 -7.48 -10.16
N PHE A 403 -0.76 -6.16 -10.27
CA PHE A 403 -1.15 -5.47 -11.52
C PHE A 403 -0.22 -5.81 -12.69
N ALA A 404 -0.78 -6.17 -13.84
CA ALA A 404 -0.02 -6.66 -14.98
C ALA A 404 0.90 -5.64 -15.67
N TYR A 405 0.56 -4.34 -15.63
CA TYR A 405 1.26 -3.31 -16.40
C TYR A 405 2.27 -2.50 -15.57
N THR A 406 2.74 -3.05 -14.45
CA THR A 406 3.90 -2.55 -13.71
C THR A 406 5.12 -3.42 -14.00
N ASN A 407 6.31 -2.82 -14.01
CA ASN A 407 7.56 -3.49 -14.33
C ASN A 407 7.81 -4.67 -13.36
N ALA A 408 7.98 -5.86 -13.91
CA ALA A 408 8.21 -7.08 -13.15
C ALA A 408 9.62 -7.14 -12.53
N LEU A 409 10.61 -6.45 -13.11
CA LEU A 409 12.00 -6.55 -12.66
C LEU A 409 12.20 -6.22 -11.17
N PRO A 410 11.79 -5.04 -10.65
CA PRO A 410 11.98 -4.72 -9.23
C PRO A 410 11.18 -5.66 -8.32
N GLN A 411 10.03 -6.17 -8.76
CA GLN A 411 9.25 -7.15 -8.00
C GLN A 411 9.96 -8.51 -7.92
N LEU A 412 10.54 -8.98 -9.03
CA LEU A 412 11.32 -10.21 -9.08
C LEU A 412 12.58 -10.11 -8.23
N ASP A 413 13.28 -8.96 -8.24
CA ASP A 413 14.43 -8.74 -7.38
C ASP A 413 14.04 -8.76 -5.89
N LEU A 414 12.90 -8.17 -5.50
CA LEU A 414 12.37 -8.29 -4.13
C LEU A 414 11.99 -9.73 -3.77
N ILE A 415 11.27 -10.43 -4.66
CA ILE A 415 10.87 -11.83 -4.45
C ILE A 415 12.11 -12.72 -4.27
N ARG A 416 13.13 -12.56 -5.12
CA ARG A 416 14.38 -13.33 -5.05
C ARG A 416 15.06 -13.22 -3.68
N ARG A 417 15.06 -12.03 -3.08
CA ARG A 417 15.67 -11.78 -1.76
C ARG A 417 15.01 -12.55 -0.62
N GLN A 418 13.74 -12.93 -0.78
CA GLN A 418 12.97 -13.72 0.19
C GLN A 418 12.92 -15.22 -0.16
N MET A 419 13.63 -15.63 -1.22
CA MET A 419 13.77 -17.01 -1.65
C MET A 419 15.19 -17.51 -1.36
N LYS A 420 15.35 -18.83 -1.28
CA LYS A 420 16.63 -19.49 -1.01
C LYS A 420 16.83 -20.71 -1.89
N ALA A 421 18.04 -21.26 -1.87
CA ALA A 421 18.36 -22.50 -2.56
C ALA A 421 17.35 -23.61 -2.25
N GLY A 422 16.80 -24.23 -3.29
CA GLY A 422 15.75 -25.25 -3.19
C GLY A 422 14.31 -24.71 -3.31
N ASP A 423 14.09 -23.40 -3.24
CA ASP A 423 12.80 -22.81 -3.57
C ASP A 423 12.54 -22.87 -5.08
N THR A 424 11.27 -22.73 -5.47
CA THR A 424 10.83 -22.72 -6.87
C THR A 424 10.03 -21.46 -7.18
N LEU A 425 10.43 -20.72 -8.23
CA LEU A 425 9.66 -19.64 -8.83
C LEU A 425 8.91 -20.19 -10.05
N ILE A 426 7.59 -19.96 -10.11
CA ILE A 426 6.78 -20.20 -11.30
C ILE A 426 6.45 -18.84 -11.91
N HIS A 427 7.09 -18.52 -13.03
CA HIS A 427 6.85 -17.29 -13.78
C HIS A 427 5.82 -17.54 -14.89
N SER A 428 4.73 -16.77 -14.87
CA SER A 428 3.59 -16.85 -15.77
C SER A 428 3.23 -15.47 -16.33
N PRO A 429 4.06 -14.89 -17.21
CA PRO A 429 3.86 -13.54 -17.70
C PRO A 429 2.71 -13.44 -18.70
N GLU A 430 1.95 -12.34 -18.64
CA GLU A 430 0.91 -11.95 -19.60
C GLU A 430 1.53 -11.38 -20.87
N PHE A 431 1.14 -11.93 -22.02
CA PHE A 431 1.77 -11.63 -23.31
C PHE A 431 1.35 -10.26 -23.87
N ASP A 432 0.18 -9.72 -23.50
CA ASP A 432 -0.20 -8.32 -23.77
C ASP A 432 0.56 -7.31 -22.91
N ALA A 433 1.00 -7.73 -21.72
CA ALA A 433 1.81 -6.93 -20.83
C ALA A 433 3.32 -7.24 -20.94
N ALA A 434 3.76 -7.92 -22.01
CA ALA A 434 5.11 -8.47 -22.11
C ALA A 434 6.22 -7.41 -21.95
N LYS A 435 6.00 -6.18 -22.42
CA LYS A 435 6.94 -5.05 -22.22
C LYS A 435 7.22 -4.69 -20.75
N ARG A 436 6.42 -5.21 -19.82
CA ARG A 436 6.62 -5.05 -18.37
C ARG A 436 6.96 -6.37 -17.70
N GLN A 437 6.33 -7.47 -18.13
CA GLN A 437 6.48 -8.76 -17.46
C GLN A 437 7.65 -9.61 -17.96
N PHE A 438 8.21 -9.33 -19.14
CA PHE A 438 9.44 -9.96 -19.63
C PHE A 438 10.70 -9.16 -19.28
N CYS A 439 10.61 -8.24 -18.30
CA CYS A 439 11.74 -7.46 -17.81
C CYS A 439 12.50 -6.69 -18.92
N THR A 440 11.77 -6.17 -19.92
CA THR A 440 12.39 -5.53 -21.11
C THR A 440 13.02 -4.16 -20.81
N THR A 441 12.94 -3.69 -19.57
CA THR A 441 13.48 -2.41 -19.10
C THR A 441 13.74 -2.50 -17.60
N ASN A 442 14.74 -1.76 -17.12
CA ASN A 442 14.99 -1.51 -15.71
C ASN A 442 14.41 -0.16 -15.23
N ALA A 443 13.60 0.51 -16.05
CA ALA A 443 12.95 1.75 -15.65
C ALA A 443 11.78 1.47 -14.69
N PHE A 444 11.67 2.25 -13.63
CA PHE A 444 10.51 2.24 -12.73
C PHE A 444 9.28 2.89 -13.37
N ASP A 445 8.11 2.53 -12.85
CA ASP A 445 6.83 3.18 -13.14
C ASP A 445 6.14 3.63 -11.85
N ASP A 446 5.18 4.55 -11.98
CA ASP A 446 4.42 5.08 -10.86
C ASP A 446 3.59 3.99 -10.15
N LYS A 447 3.20 2.93 -10.86
CA LYS A 447 2.41 1.83 -10.29
C LYS A 447 3.20 1.01 -9.29
N PHE A 448 4.53 0.93 -9.43
CA PHE A 448 5.37 0.33 -8.39
C PHE A 448 5.17 1.04 -7.03
N PHE A 449 5.19 2.38 -7.03
CA PHE A 449 4.96 3.17 -5.80
C PHE A 449 3.54 3.04 -5.26
N ASN A 450 2.53 2.89 -6.12
CA ASN A 450 1.17 2.56 -5.67
C ASN A 450 1.12 1.25 -4.87
N MET A 451 1.94 0.26 -5.25
CA MET A 451 1.97 -1.05 -4.60
C MET A 451 2.73 -1.05 -3.28
N ILE A 452 3.78 -0.25 -3.15
CA ILE A 452 4.65 -0.26 -1.96
C ILE A 452 4.33 0.85 -0.94
N GLU A 453 3.30 1.68 -1.17
CA GLU A 453 2.96 2.81 -0.27
C GLU A 453 2.77 2.37 1.20
N ALA A 454 2.28 1.15 1.43
CA ALA A 454 2.07 0.59 2.76
C ALA A 454 3.32 -0.07 3.39
N ASP A 455 4.46 -0.13 2.68
CA ASP A 455 5.76 -0.56 3.19
C ASP A 455 6.92 0.03 2.34
N TYR A 456 7.28 1.29 2.58
CA TYR A 456 8.32 1.96 1.79
C TYR A 456 9.73 1.36 1.95
N ASP A 457 9.99 0.60 3.03
CA ASP A 457 11.27 -0.09 3.23
C ASP A 457 11.57 -1.08 2.09
N LEU A 458 10.55 -1.54 1.35
CA LEU A 458 10.72 -2.34 0.14
C LEU A 458 11.60 -1.65 -0.91
N LEU A 459 11.56 -0.31 -1.04
CA LEU A 459 12.44 0.38 -1.97
C LEU A 459 13.90 0.32 -1.54
N ALA A 460 14.17 0.39 -0.23
CA ALA A 460 15.53 0.38 0.31
C ALA A 460 16.21 -1.00 0.18
N GLU A 461 15.44 -2.06 -0.08
CA GLU A 461 15.97 -3.39 -0.39
C GLU A 461 16.55 -3.51 -1.80
N LEU A 462 16.20 -2.59 -2.70
CA LEU A 462 16.66 -2.55 -4.08
C LEU A 462 17.93 -1.71 -4.20
N ASP A 463 18.86 -2.13 -5.06
CA ASP A 463 20.04 -1.33 -5.40
C ASP A 463 19.65 -0.30 -6.46
N TYR A 464 19.55 0.97 -6.08
CA TYR A 464 19.16 2.07 -6.96
C TYR A 464 19.94 2.11 -8.27
N ARG A 465 21.21 1.68 -8.26
CA ARG A 465 22.11 1.71 -9.43
C ARG A 465 21.71 0.76 -10.55
N ASP A 466 20.91 -0.26 -10.22
CA ASP A 466 20.42 -1.24 -11.19
C ASP A 466 19.22 -0.72 -12.00
N TYR A 467 18.65 0.43 -11.63
CA TYR A 467 17.39 0.93 -12.16
C TYR A 467 17.48 2.34 -12.72
N GLU A 468 16.57 2.63 -13.65
CA GLU A 468 16.39 3.97 -14.22
C GLU A 468 15.06 4.58 -13.78
N GLY A 469 14.97 5.90 -13.75
CA GLY A 469 13.69 6.59 -13.60
C GLY A 469 12.99 6.42 -12.25
N VAL A 470 13.68 5.95 -11.20
CA VAL A 470 13.09 5.66 -9.88
C VAL A 470 12.48 6.91 -9.28
N LEU A 471 13.24 8.01 -9.23
CA LEU A 471 12.75 9.28 -8.66
C LEU A 471 11.75 9.97 -9.59
N SER A 472 11.92 9.81 -10.90
CA SER A 472 10.97 10.29 -11.90
C SER A 472 9.60 9.61 -11.77
N ALA A 473 9.59 8.29 -11.56
CA ALA A 473 8.40 7.49 -11.28
C ALA A 473 7.76 7.86 -9.94
N PHE A 474 8.57 8.09 -8.90
CA PHE A 474 8.08 8.61 -7.61
C PHE A 474 7.38 9.96 -7.78
N THR A 475 7.94 10.89 -8.56
CA THR A 475 7.28 12.16 -8.88
C THR A 475 5.98 11.97 -9.67
N ALA A 476 5.92 11.02 -10.60
CA ALA A 476 4.70 10.71 -11.32
C ALA A 476 3.61 10.15 -10.37
N TYR A 477 3.98 9.27 -9.45
CA TYR A 477 3.12 8.78 -8.37
C TYR A 477 2.60 9.93 -7.50
N GLN A 478 3.47 10.83 -7.04
CA GLN A 478 3.09 11.98 -6.20
C GLN A 478 2.10 12.93 -6.91
N LYS A 479 2.23 13.10 -8.22
CA LYS A 479 1.29 13.91 -9.02
C LYS A 479 -0.11 13.30 -9.05
N VAL A 480 -0.23 11.97 -9.15
CA VAL A 480 -1.52 11.26 -9.15
C VAL A 480 -2.11 11.23 -7.74
N ARG A 481 -1.27 10.96 -6.73
CA ARG A 481 -1.65 10.93 -5.32
C ARG A 481 -2.26 12.25 -4.83
N ARG A 482 -1.80 13.38 -5.38
CA ARG A 482 -2.29 14.70 -4.99
C ARG A 482 -3.81 14.83 -5.25
N GLY A 483 -4.58 14.98 -4.17
CA GLY A 483 -6.03 15.18 -4.22
C GLY A 483 -6.85 13.90 -4.10
N MET A 484 -6.20 12.74 -3.95
CA MET A 484 -6.87 11.51 -3.53
C MET A 484 -7.26 11.59 -2.05
N GLU A 485 -8.28 10.81 -1.68
CA GLU A 485 -8.73 10.71 -0.29
C GLU A 485 -7.67 10.05 0.59
N ALA A 486 -7.39 10.66 1.73
CA ALA A 486 -6.49 10.10 2.74
C ALA A 486 -7.13 8.87 3.37
N LYS A 487 -6.35 7.79 3.47
CA LYS A 487 -6.73 6.51 4.06
C LYS A 487 -5.86 6.20 5.28
N SER A 488 -5.98 4.98 5.80
CA SER A 488 -5.21 4.47 6.91
C SER A 488 -4.46 3.21 6.51
N TYR A 489 -3.23 3.05 7.01
CA TYR A 489 -2.45 1.83 6.86
C TYR A 489 -3.05 0.61 7.57
N ALA A 490 -4.14 0.77 8.32
CA ALA A 490 -4.90 -0.33 8.92
C ALA A 490 -5.96 -0.93 7.97
N VAL A 491 -6.21 -0.30 6.83
CA VAL A 491 -7.19 -0.74 5.83
C VAL A 491 -6.55 -1.82 4.95
N SER A 492 -7.13 -3.02 4.91
CA SER A 492 -6.65 -4.09 4.05
C SER A 492 -7.35 -4.09 2.69
N ALA A 493 -6.62 -4.45 1.63
CA ALA A 493 -7.21 -4.75 0.33
C ALA A 493 -8.21 -5.92 0.38
N SER A 494 -8.11 -6.79 1.40
CA SER A 494 -9.05 -7.90 1.63
C SER A 494 -10.45 -7.44 2.00
N ASP A 495 -10.62 -6.21 2.48
CA ASP A 495 -11.92 -5.68 2.86
C ASP A 495 -12.70 -5.11 1.66
N PHE A 496 -12.12 -5.15 0.45
CA PHE A 496 -12.72 -4.60 -0.76
C PHE A 496 -12.65 -5.58 -1.94
N ASP A 497 -13.64 -5.53 -2.82
CA ASP A 497 -13.55 -6.18 -4.13
C ASP A 497 -12.61 -5.40 -5.08
N GLU A 498 -12.42 -5.93 -6.29
CA GLU A 498 -11.52 -5.34 -7.28
C GLU A 498 -11.97 -3.95 -7.79
N ASP A 499 -13.25 -3.60 -7.65
CA ASP A 499 -13.83 -2.30 -7.97
C ASP A 499 -13.72 -1.31 -6.80
N GLY A 500 -13.14 -1.73 -5.68
CA GLY A 500 -12.95 -0.93 -4.47
C GLY A 500 -14.23 -0.79 -3.63
N GLN A 501 -15.21 -1.68 -3.79
CA GLN A 501 -16.40 -1.72 -2.94
C GLN A 501 -16.15 -2.59 -1.71
N PRO A 502 -16.59 -2.17 -0.51
CA PRO A 502 -16.46 -2.99 0.69
C PRO A 502 -17.16 -4.35 0.56
N VAL A 503 -16.52 -5.41 1.03
CA VAL A 503 -17.06 -6.77 1.06
C VAL A 503 -17.26 -7.26 2.49
N SER A 504 -18.24 -8.15 2.70
CA SER A 504 -18.51 -8.75 4.01
C SER A 504 -17.66 -9.97 4.34
N THR A 505 -16.92 -10.48 3.36
CA THR A 505 -15.96 -11.59 3.49
C THR A 505 -14.68 -11.22 2.78
N PRO A 506 -13.50 -11.65 3.28
CA PRO A 506 -12.23 -11.32 2.66
C PRO A 506 -12.20 -11.61 1.15
N SER A 507 -11.76 -10.64 0.37
CA SER A 507 -11.57 -10.78 -1.07
C SER A 507 -10.26 -11.48 -1.44
N TYR A 508 -9.31 -11.55 -0.51
CA TYR A 508 -8.09 -12.35 -0.63
C TYR A 508 -7.99 -13.41 0.47
N ASN A 509 -7.40 -14.55 0.13
CA ASN A 509 -6.98 -15.54 1.12
C ASN A 509 -5.54 -15.26 1.60
N GLU A 510 -5.09 -16.05 2.56
CA GLU A 510 -3.73 -15.93 3.11
C GLU A 510 -2.63 -16.16 2.07
N TYR A 511 -2.86 -16.91 1.00
CA TYR A 511 -1.88 -17.20 -0.04
C TYR A 511 -1.66 -16.01 -0.99
N GLY A 512 -2.58 -15.04 -0.97
CA GLY A 512 -2.60 -13.89 -1.88
C GLY A 512 -3.53 -14.06 -3.08
N ASP A 513 -4.33 -15.13 -3.15
CA ASP A 513 -5.29 -15.30 -4.26
C ASP A 513 -6.47 -14.36 -4.07
N TYR A 514 -7.01 -13.82 -5.16
CA TYR A 514 -8.31 -13.16 -5.14
C TYR A 514 -9.45 -14.20 -5.21
N ILE A 515 -10.25 -14.29 -4.15
CA ILE A 515 -11.18 -15.40 -3.88
C ILE A 515 -12.67 -15.05 -4.05
N VAL A 516 -13.00 -13.81 -4.40
CA VAL A 516 -14.40 -13.45 -4.69
C VAL A 516 -14.90 -14.28 -5.88
N TYR A 517 -16.11 -14.83 -5.76
CA TYR A 517 -16.71 -15.67 -6.79
C TYR A 517 -16.83 -14.91 -8.12
N ARG A 518 -16.33 -15.53 -9.19
CA ARG A 518 -16.33 -14.99 -10.56
C ARG A 518 -17.14 -15.92 -11.46
N PRO A 519 -18.32 -15.51 -11.94
CA PRO A 519 -19.15 -16.34 -12.81
C PRO A 519 -18.48 -16.59 -14.16
N ASN A 520 -18.84 -17.70 -14.80
CA ASN A 520 -18.51 -17.93 -16.21
C ASN A 520 -19.23 -16.90 -17.10
N ALA A 521 -18.56 -16.47 -18.17
CA ALA A 521 -19.19 -15.65 -19.20
C ALA A 521 -20.25 -16.45 -19.99
N GLU A 522 -21.20 -15.73 -20.61
CA GLU A 522 -22.30 -16.34 -21.37
C GLU A 522 -21.83 -17.04 -22.64
N ASP A 523 -20.74 -16.57 -23.24
CA ASP A 523 -20.17 -17.10 -24.48
C ASP A 523 -18.62 -17.06 -24.49
N ASP A 524 -18.04 -17.47 -25.63
CA ASP A 524 -16.59 -17.54 -25.84
C ASP A 524 -16.00 -16.25 -26.46
N ALA A 525 -16.77 -15.17 -26.55
CA ALA A 525 -16.33 -13.94 -27.22
C ALA A 525 -15.20 -13.24 -26.44
N PRO A 526 -14.28 -12.54 -27.14
CA PRO A 526 -13.31 -11.65 -26.48
C PRO A 526 -14.01 -10.58 -25.65
N ILE A 527 -13.48 -10.29 -24.47
CA ILE A 527 -13.97 -9.21 -23.61
C ILE A 527 -13.52 -7.85 -24.18
N TYR A 528 -12.30 -7.78 -24.71
CA TYR A 528 -11.78 -6.62 -25.42
C TYR A 528 -11.51 -6.92 -26.89
N ASP A 529 -11.74 -5.93 -27.76
CA ASP A 529 -11.38 -6.02 -29.19
C ASP A 529 -9.89 -5.70 -29.43
N LEU A 530 -9.02 -6.36 -28.65
CA LEU A 530 -7.56 -6.17 -28.65
C LEU A 530 -6.84 -7.53 -28.75
N PRO A 531 -6.71 -8.09 -29.96
CA PRO A 531 -6.04 -9.37 -30.16
C PRO A 531 -4.54 -9.28 -29.88
N VAL A 532 -3.98 -10.34 -29.29
CA VAL A 532 -2.54 -10.43 -28.97
C VAL A 532 -1.84 -11.41 -29.90
N ASN A 533 -0.63 -11.05 -30.33
CA ASN A 533 0.14 -11.83 -31.28
C ASN A 533 1.01 -12.88 -30.57
N TYR A 534 0.66 -14.15 -30.77
CA TYR A 534 1.38 -15.32 -30.28
C TYR A 534 2.21 -15.93 -31.42
N THR A 535 3.23 -15.20 -31.84
CA THR A 535 4.24 -15.66 -32.81
C THR A 535 5.63 -15.45 -32.21
N ALA A 536 6.60 -16.30 -32.52
CA ALA A 536 7.99 -16.12 -32.08
C ALA A 536 8.56 -14.73 -32.47
N GLY A 537 8.16 -14.20 -33.63
CA GLY A 537 8.59 -12.88 -34.10
C GLY A 537 8.05 -11.70 -33.27
N ALA A 538 7.00 -11.89 -32.46
CA ALA A 538 6.48 -10.86 -31.57
C ALA A 538 7.36 -10.65 -30.32
N PHE A 539 8.20 -11.63 -30.00
CA PHE A 539 9.10 -11.64 -28.84
C PHE A 539 10.52 -11.75 -29.36
N SER A 540 11.15 -10.64 -29.75
CA SER A 540 12.55 -10.69 -30.18
C SER A 540 13.46 -11.12 -29.04
N ARG A 541 14.50 -11.90 -29.38
CA ARG A 541 15.49 -12.38 -28.41
C ARG A 541 16.09 -11.25 -27.57
N ASP A 542 16.69 -10.26 -28.23
CA ASP A 542 17.41 -9.16 -27.59
C ASP A 542 16.52 -8.28 -26.70
N SER A 543 15.21 -8.18 -26.99
CA SER A 543 14.31 -7.26 -26.29
C SER A 543 13.48 -7.94 -25.20
N TYR A 544 13.20 -9.24 -25.31
CA TYR A 544 12.30 -9.95 -24.40
C TYR A 544 12.97 -11.13 -23.70
N ILE A 545 13.80 -11.91 -24.41
CA ILE A 545 14.33 -13.17 -23.87
C ILE A 545 15.63 -12.95 -23.13
N ASP A 546 16.60 -12.26 -23.74
CA ASP A 546 17.89 -12.04 -23.10
C ASP A 546 17.75 -11.26 -21.77
N PRO A 547 16.92 -10.18 -21.66
CA PRO A 547 16.66 -9.52 -20.38
C PRO A 547 15.99 -10.44 -19.35
N LEU A 548 15.00 -11.24 -19.76
CA LEU A 548 14.32 -12.16 -18.86
C LEU A 548 15.26 -13.29 -18.37
N ASN A 549 16.07 -13.84 -19.27
CA ASN A 549 17.08 -14.85 -18.94
C ASN A 549 18.12 -14.30 -17.98
N ALA A 550 18.55 -13.05 -18.12
CA ALA A 550 19.46 -12.41 -17.16
C ALA A 550 18.86 -12.38 -15.75
N VAL A 551 17.54 -12.21 -15.61
CA VAL A 551 16.86 -12.32 -14.31
C VAL A 551 16.83 -13.77 -13.83
N TYR A 552 16.47 -14.72 -14.69
CA TYR A 552 16.45 -16.14 -14.34
C TYR A 552 17.81 -16.67 -13.91
N ASP A 553 18.89 -16.20 -14.53
CA ASP A 553 20.26 -16.55 -14.17
C ASP A 553 20.61 -16.07 -12.76
N LYS A 554 20.08 -14.92 -12.30
CA LYS A 554 20.24 -14.48 -10.91
C LYS A 554 19.57 -15.45 -9.94
N PHE A 555 18.34 -15.87 -10.22
CA PHE A 555 17.64 -16.87 -9.39
C PHE A 555 18.39 -18.21 -9.37
N ALA A 556 18.82 -18.69 -10.54
CA ALA A 556 19.56 -19.94 -10.66
C ALA A 556 20.91 -19.88 -9.91
N ALA A 557 21.60 -18.73 -9.93
CA ALA A 557 22.83 -18.51 -9.18
C ALA A 557 22.64 -18.63 -7.65
N ASP A 558 21.45 -18.30 -7.15
CA ASP A 558 21.07 -18.49 -5.74
C ASP A 558 20.56 -19.91 -5.42
N GLY A 559 20.57 -20.81 -6.42
CA GLY A 559 20.05 -22.17 -6.30
C GLY A 559 18.52 -22.24 -6.29
N ILE A 560 17.83 -21.20 -6.75
CA ILE A 560 16.38 -21.16 -6.89
C ILE A 560 16.00 -21.72 -8.26
N ARG A 561 15.09 -22.69 -8.30
CA ARG A 561 14.59 -23.24 -9.55
C ARG A 561 13.61 -22.26 -10.19
N VAL A 562 13.77 -21.98 -11.47
CA VAL A 562 12.81 -21.16 -12.23
C VAL A 562 12.07 -22.02 -13.24
N LEU A 563 10.75 -22.01 -13.13
CA LEU A 563 9.82 -22.65 -14.05
C LEU A 563 9.04 -21.57 -14.80
N PHE A 564 8.86 -21.78 -16.09
CA PHE A 564 8.03 -20.94 -16.95
C PHE A 564 6.73 -21.65 -17.29
N THR A 565 5.61 -20.94 -17.14
CA THR A 565 4.32 -21.36 -17.70
C THR A 565 3.67 -20.16 -18.37
N TYR A 566 2.60 -20.41 -19.12
CA TYR A 566 1.91 -19.37 -19.87
C TYR A 566 0.75 -18.81 -19.06
N ALA A 567 0.59 -17.48 -19.08
CA ALA A 567 -0.60 -16.84 -18.55
C ALA A 567 -1.86 -17.34 -19.29
N PRO A 568 -2.99 -17.50 -18.58
CA PRO A 568 -4.25 -17.84 -19.22
C PRO A 568 -4.67 -16.72 -20.18
N ARG A 569 -5.19 -17.11 -21.34
CA ARG A 569 -5.66 -16.19 -22.37
C ARG A 569 -6.93 -16.72 -23.02
N ASN A 570 -7.87 -15.85 -23.33
CA ASN A 570 -9.01 -16.18 -24.18
C ASN A 570 -8.50 -16.61 -25.57
N LYS A 571 -8.76 -17.86 -25.96
CA LYS A 571 -8.35 -18.42 -27.27
C LYS A 571 -8.91 -17.63 -28.45
N SER A 572 -10.05 -16.96 -28.27
CA SER A 572 -10.69 -16.13 -29.30
C SER A 572 -10.06 -14.73 -29.42
N ALA A 573 -9.23 -14.33 -28.45
CA ALA A 573 -8.59 -13.01 -28.37
C ALA A 573 -7.14 -13.02 -28.84
N LEU A 574 -6.81 -13.95 -29.75
CA LEU A 574 -5.51 -14.04 -30.42
C LEU A 574 -5.55 -13.32 -31.77
N SER A 575 -4.38 -12.85 -32.24
CA SER A 575 -4.26 -12.25 -33.57
C SER A 575 -4.47 -13.29 -34.67
N LYS A 576 -4.77 -12.84 -35.89
CA LYS A 576 -4.97 -13.75 -37.03
C LYS A 576 -3.72 -14.52 -37.41
N GLU A 577 -2.56 -13.96 -37.11
CA GLU A 577 -1.23 -14.55 -37.32
C GLU A 577 -0.90 -15.65 -36.30
N SER A 578 -1.68 -15.75 -35.22
CA SER A 578 -1.49 -16.71 -34.13
C SER A 578 -2.20 -18.04 -34.44
N ASP A 579 -1.93 -18.61 -35.61
CA ASP A 579 -2.47 -19.92 -35.98
C ASP A 579 -1.77 -21.07 -35.22
N SER A 580 -2.24 -22.31 -35.39
CA SER A 580 -1.68 -23.47 -34.69
C SER A 580 -0.18 -23.71 -34.98
N ALA A 581 0.31 -23.34 -36.17
CA ALA A 581 1.73 -23.47 -36.50
C ALA A 581 2.56 -22.37 -35.82
N ALA A 582 2.04 -21.14 -35.76
CA ALA A 582 2.64 -20.04 -35.03
C ALA A 582 2.73 -20.31 -33.51
N LEU A 583 1.66 -20.86 -32.91
CA LEU A 583 1.62 -21.24 -31.50
C LEU A 583 2.68 -22.32 -31.18
N ALA A 584 2.71 -23.40 -31.96
CA ALA A 584 3.71 -24.46 -31.79
C ALA A 584 5.14 -23.94 -32.01
N GLY A 585 5.32 -23.02 -32.97
CA GLY A 585 6.61 -22.38 -33.23
C GLY A 585 7.07 -21.47 -32.08
N LEU A 586 6.15 -20.70 -31.49
CA LEU A 586 6.43 -19.89 -30.31
C LEU A 586 6.77 -20.75 -29.09
N ASP A 587 6.00 -21.82 -28.83
CA ASP A 587 6.26 -22.73 -27.71
C ASP A 587 7.63 -23.41 -27.83
N ALA A 588 7.93 -23.98 -28.99
CA ALA A 588 9.23 -24.60 -29.26
C ALA A 588 10.38 -23.60 -29.09
N TRP A 589 10.19 -22.37 -29.58
CA TRP A 589 11.19 -21.32 -29.48
C TRP A 589 11.44 -20.86 -28.03
N LEU A 590 10.39 -20.70 -27.22
CA LEU A 590 10.55 -20.36 -25.80
C LEU A 590 11.22 -21.50 -25.02
N ARG A 591 10.86 -22.76 -25.30
CA ARG A 591 11.52 -23.95 -24.73
C ARG A 591 13.00 -24.04 -25.07
N GLU A 592 13.39 -23.61 -26.26
CA GLU A 592 14.79 -23.63 -26.71
C GLU A 592 15.59 -22.45 -26.14
N THR A 593 14.97 -21.29 -25.94
CA THR A 593 15.68 -20.03 -25.69
C THR A 593 15.63 -19.55 -24.25
N LEU A 594 14.62 -19.91 -23.47
CA LEU A 594 14.55 -19.54 -22.05
C LEU A 594 15.55 -20.36 -21.24
N HIS A 595 16.18 -19.71 -20.25
CA HIS A 595 17.01 -20.38 -19.26
C HIS A 595 16.17 -21.03 -18.13
N ALA A 596 14.84 -20.86 -18.17
CA ALA A 596 13.88 -21.52 -17.29
C ALA A 596 13.22 -22.71 -17.99
N GLU A 597 12.86 -23.74 -17.22
CA GLU A 597 12.16 -24.90 -17.73
C GLU A 597 10.69 -24.55 -18.03
N VAL A 598 10.25 -24.69 -19.29
CA VAL A 598 8.85 -24.46 -19.67
C VAL A 598 8.03 -25.71 -19.36
N ILE A 599 7.13 -25.63 -18.38
CA ILE A 599 6.45 -26.81 -17.82
C ILE A 599 5.12 -27.14 -18.49
N SER A 600 4.45 -26.16 -19.10
CA SER A 600 3.11 -26.33 -19.68
C SER A 600 3.13 -26.20 -21.20
N PRO A 601 2.34 -26.96 -21.97
CA PRO A 601 2.07 -26.66 -23.37
C PRO A 601 1.37 -25.30 -23.51
N ILE A 602 1.69 -24.54 -24.56
CA ILE A 602 1.05 -23.22 -24.78
C ILE A 602 -0.47 -23.33 -24.97
N GLU A 603 -0.95 -24.42 -25.54
CA GLU A 603 -2.38 -24.65 -25.77
C GLU A 603 -3.17 -24.80 -24.47
N ASP A 604 -2.54 -25.28 -23.41
CA ASP A 604 -3.16 -25.42 -22.08
C ASP A 604 -3.41 -24.06 -21.42
N SER A 605 -2.81 -22.97 -21.95
CA SER A 605 -3.07 -21.60 -21.52
C SER A 605 -4.19 -20.91 -22.30
N LEU A 606 -4.69 -21.52 -23.38
CA LEU A 606 -5.72 -20.95 -24.25
C LEU A 606 -7.11 -21.44 -23.83
N TYR A 607 -7.83 -20.60 -23.10
CA TYR A 607 -9.13 -20.94 -22.51
C TYR A 607 -10.28 -20.54 -23.45
N PRO A 608 -11.36 -21.35 -23.52
CA PRO A 608 -12.66 -20.88 -23.99
C PRO A 608 -13.08 -19.62 -23.22
N GLY A 609 -13.54 -18.57 -23.92
CA GLY A 609 -13.93 -17.28 -23.34
C GLY A 609 -14.91 -17.38 -22.17
N ARG A 610 -15.75 -18.42 -22.13
CA ARG A 610 -16.65 -18.67 -21.01
C ARG A 610 -15.98 -18.85 -19.65
N TYR A 611 -14.70 -19.23 -19.61
CA TYR A 611 -13.92 -19.40 -18.37
C TYR A 611 -13.11 -18.16 -18.01
N LEU A 612 -13.34 -17.04 -18.69
CA LEU A 612 -12.72 -15.76 -18.41
C LEU A 612 -13.75 -14.83 -17.75
N PHE A 613 -13.25 -13.86 -17.00
CA PHE A 613 -14.06 -12.91 -16.23
C PHE A 613 -13.41 -11.53 -16.22
N GLY A 614 -14.13 -10.48 -16.57
CA GLY A 614 -13.64 -9.09 -16.50
C GLY A 614 -12.58 -8.70 -17.55
N THR A 615 -11.66 -9.60 -17.89
CA THR A 615 -10.64 -9.44 -18.94
C THR A 615 -10.36 -10.76 -19.67
N ASP A 616 -9.70 -10.69 -20.83
CA ASP A 616 -9.29 -11.88 -21.58
C ASP A 616 -8.12 -12.67 -20.94
N ASN A 617 -7.64 -12.27 -19.76
CA ASN A 617 -6.57 -12.95 -19.01
C ASN A 617 -7.00 -13.40 -17.60
N HIS A 618 -8.15 -12.97 -17.08
CA HIS A 618 -8.58 -13.30 -15.72
C HIS A 618 -9.56 -14.46 -15.76
N LEU A 619 -9.31 -15.50 -14.97
CA LEU A 619 -10.13 -16.70 -14.97
C LEU A 619 -11.37 -16.52 -14.09
N SER A 620 -12.48 -17.11 -14.54
CA SER A 620 -13.64 -17.41 -13.68
C SER A 620 -13.25 -18.42 -12.59
N THR A 621 -14.11 -18.60 -11.57
CA THR A 621 -13.84 -19.58 -10.50
C THR A 621 -13.68 -21.01 -11.04
N ASP A 622 -14.43 -21.39 -12.07
CA ASP A 622 -14.27 -22.69 -12.75
C ASP A 622 -12.96 -22.75 -13.55
N GLY A 623 -12.61 -21.65 -14.22
CA GLY A 623 -11.34 -21.53 -14.95
C GLY A 623 -10.12 -21.72 -14.05
N VAL A 624 -10.16 -21.15 -12.83
CA VAL A 624 -9.12 -21.32 -11.81
C VAL A 624 -8.96 -22.79 -11.41
N SER A 625 -10.07 -23.51 -11.21
CA SER A 625 -10.04 -24.94 -10.88
C SER A 625 -9.33 -25.75 -11.97
N ILE A 626 -9.68 -25.47 -13.24
CA ILE A 626 -9.06 -26.14 -14.40
C ILE A 626 -7.56 -25.82 -14.50
N ARG A 627 -7.19 -24.54 -14.32
CA ARG A 627 -5.78 -24.11 -14.36
C ARG A 627 -4.96 -24.77 -13.26
N SER A 628 -5.45 -24.73 -12.03
CA SER A 628 -4.71 -25.22 -10.87
C SER A 628 -4.47 -26.72 -10.96
N GLU A 629 -5.43 -27.49 -11.49
CA GLU A 629 -5.20 -28.93 -11.75
C GLU A 629 -4.15 -29.20 -12.82
N ARG A 630 -4.14 -28.43 -13.92
CA ARG A 630 -3.10 -28.54 -14.96
C ARG A 630 -1.72 -28.24 -14.38
N ILE A 631 -1.60 -27.14 -13.65
CA ILE A 631 -0.35 -26.72 -13.03
C ILE A 631 0.11 -27.74 -11.98
N ARG A 632 -0.80 -28.31 -11.19
CA ARG A 632 -0.49 -29.39 -10.25
C ARG A 632 0.10 -30.61 -10.96
N ARG A 633 -0.48 -31.03 -12.10
CA ARG A 633 0.05 -32.14 -12.91
C ARG A 633 1.45 -31.82 -13.43
N ASP A 634 1.61 -30.67 -14.07
CA ASP A 634 2.88 -30.26 -14.70
C ASP A 634 3.98 -30.11 -13.63
N LEU A 635 3.67 -29.51 -12.47
CA LEU A 635 4.62 -29.40 -11.36
C LEU A 635 5.00 -30.75 -10.76
N LYS A 636 4.06 -31.69 -10.68
CA LYS A 636 4.36 -33.02 -10.15
C LYS A 636 5.40 -33.73 -11.00
N GLU A 637 5.28 -33.68 -12.32
CA GLU A 637 6.27 -34.27 -13.24
C GLU A 637 7.66 -33.68 -13.00
N VAL A 638 7.72 -32.36 -12.86
CA VAL A 638 8.95 -31.58 -12.78
C VAL A 638 9.62 -31.67 -11.40
N LEU A 639 8.86 -31.72 -10.31
CA LEU A 639 9.37 -31.80 -8.93
C LEU A 639 9.66 -33.24 -8.48
N ASP A 640 8.95 -34.25 -9.00
CA ASP A 640 9.24 -35.65 -8.71
C ASP A 640 10.54 -36.10 -9.42
N ASP A 641 10.82 -35.61 -10.64
CA ASP A 641 12.07 -35.90 -11.37
C ASP A 641 13.34 -35.31 -10.71
N ALA A 642 13.17 -34.40 -9.75
CA ALA A 642 14.27 -33.78 -9.00
C ALA A 642 14.64 -34.53 -7.70
N LYS A 643 13.87 -35.56 -7.33
CA LYS A 643 14.11 -36.46 -6.18
C LYS A 643 14.82 -37.73 -6.62
#